data_AF-A0A9C6U3M1-F1
#
_entry.id   AF-A0A9C6U3M1-F1
#
_cell.length_a   1.000
_cell.length_b   1.000
_cell.length_c   1.000
_cell.angle_alpha   90.00
_cell.angle_beta   90.00
_cell.angle_gamma   90.00
#
_symmetry.space_group_name_H-M   'P 1'
#
loop_
_entity.id
_entity.type
_entity.pdbx_description
1 polymer ?
#
loop_
_entity_poly.entity_id
_entity_poly.type
_entity_poly.pdbx_seq_one_letter_code
_entity_poly.pdbx_strand_id
1 'polypeptide(L)'
;MAHDVATTLRSELAALQYKRDRLLAELQDMKGQLRCREQRALELQVESDQLREQAARQSSVIASLRKRVQELEERERSASCSLGRSELAVQTLQRESRQASERVSELEAKLRRLELECHEEEGLKDAARTALSDLVRRLATALGAELVDASPEVLLVRAAELVQEAGRLRTRAGNMCESLQSAEQELRNCREALQRQQAAHMCEMDRVKQDKEAVEMAHRCTERELSEVREKLAVTSRSLGACTTSCAQQESAICSLREEVKIREEKWMRLQNELRHLLESLAIMVSSPSRFVESTEGCIKERIREILSDNKDLVVQMDTLRDKACGLQQQLGRQSEIAESASCRARVLEEDKAILESRLHKVESDLTACDVAREALRRDKCTFMEFLDRLGRALNMEEVSKDIGVDMHTEALLVRADQLARLESDKMVDKTAAVYQLQRRVRTLREQLQRRDLHLDLLRRKLALQVDSCRARAVVESERDEISLRAKKLQKKVDCLQLQLAEARTLNRDLKAQLADAADCKITALERARRIEELQKRLMDAEVVRTQYNRKVNILKDQVRATAQSANQERSLGEHAAHLLREDLTSSKAALSEAARKETQLLSFRSSVCKLLGVDLPASDYEILARLQKLIAAHRDFTLVSRRWDHNEPLPLAVPCAVPCTPPPPVRPLSPHRPLSARCLLADDLTAELNSVLDDIDDINGIYNKRPHRLAS
;
A
#
# COMPACT_ATOMS: atom_id res chain seq x y z
N MET A 1 -88.99 35.71 -38.59
CA MET A 1 -89.53 34.57 -37.80
C MET A 1 -89.02 33.22 -38.30
N ALA A 2 -89.57 32.59 -39.35
CA ALA A 2 -89.10 31.27 -39.80
C ALA A 2 -87.65 31.25 -40.33
N HIS A 3 -87.20 32.37 -40.93
CA HIS A 3 -85.85 32.49 -41.48
C HIS A 3 -84.77 32.67 -40.39
N ASP A 4 -85.11 33.32 -39.27
CA ASP A 4 -84.21 33.57 -38.13
C ASP A 4 -83.98 32.31 -37.28
N VAL A 5 -85.04 31.52 -37.10
CA VAL A 5 -84.95 30.21 -36.42
C VAL A 5 -84.12 29.21 -37.24
N ALA A 6 -84.20 29.28 -38.58
CA ALA A 6 -83.37 28.44 -39.44
C ALA A 6 -81.88 28.82 -39.39
N THR A 7 -81.56 30.09 -39.20
CA THR A 7 -80.16 30.54 -39.06
C THR A 7 -79.58 30.22 -37.68
N THR A 8 -80.36 30.36 -36.61
CA THR A 8 -79.91 29.97 -35.26
C THR A 8 -79.66 28.47 -35.18
N LEU A 9 -80.58 27.63 -35.68
CA LEU A 9 -80.39 26.18 -35.73
C LEU A 9 -79.17 25.76 -36.56
N ARG A 10 -78.87 26.45 -37.67
CA ARG A 10 -77.65 26.21 -38.45
C ARG A 10 -76.38 26.59 -37.68
N SER A 11 -76.42 27.70 -36.95
CA SER A 11 -75.28 28.14 -36.13
C SER A 11 -75.02 27.20 -34.95
N GLU A 12 -76.07 26.71 -34.30
CA GLU A 12 -75.99 25.72 -33.23
C GLU A 12 -75.48 24.37 -33.75
N LEU A 13 -75.96 23.93 -34.91
CA LEU A 13 -75.48 22.71 -35.56
C LEU A 13 -74.00 22.81 -35.97
N ALA A 14 -73.56 23.97 -36.47
CA ALA A 14 -72.14 24.22 -36.76
C ALA A 14 -71.29 24.23 -35.48
N ALA A 15 -71.77 24.85 -34.39
CA ALA A 15 -71.08 24.86 -33.10
C ALA A 15 -70.97 23.45 -32.50
N LEU A 16 -72.01 22.62 -32.62
CA LEU A 16 -72.00 21.23 -32.19
C LEU A 16 -71.07 20.36 -33.06
N GLN A 17 -71.03 20.59 -34.38
CA GLN A 17 -70.08 19.93 -35.28
C GLN A 17 -68.63 20.28 -34.92
N TYR A 18 -68.33 21.55 -34.67
CA TYR A 18 -67.00 21.98 -34.23
C TYR A 18 -66.61 21.34 -32.89
N LYS A 19 -67.53 21.30 -31.91
CA LYS A 19 -67.31 20.62 -30.63
C LYS A 19 -67.03 19.13 -30.82
N ARG A 20 -67.81 18.45 -31.67
CA ARG A 20 -67.59 17.03 -32.02
C ARG A 20 -66.20 16.82 -32.62
N ASP A 21 -65.83 17.63 -33.60
CA ASP A 21 -64.56 17.46 -34.33
C ASP A 21 -63.36 17.75 -33.43
N ARG A 22 -63.48 18.75 -32.54
CA ARG A 22 -62.51 19.02 -31.48
C ARG A 22 -62.37 17.85 -30.50
N LEU A 23 -63.49 17.32 -30.00
CA LEU A 23 -63.46 16.17 -29.08
C LEU A 23 -62.91 14.91 -29.76
N LEU A 24 -63.16 14.72 -31.05
CA LEU A 24 -62.57 13.63 -31.83
C LEU A 24 -61.06 13.78 -31.98
N ALA A 25 -60.56 15.00 -32.21
CA ALA A 25 -59.13 15.28 -32.25
C ALA A 25 -58.47 15.05 -30.88
N GLU A 26 -59.07 15.57 -29.79
CA GLU A 26 -58.59 15.34 -28.42
C GLU A 26 -58.57 13.84 -28.08
N LEU A 27 -59.58 13.07 -28.52
CA LEU A 27 -59.64 11.62 -28.31
C LEU A 27 -58.56 10.88 -29.12
N GLN A 28 -58.24 11.32 -30.34
CA GLN A 28 -57.14 10.77 -31.14
C GLN A 28 -55.79 11.07 -30.49
N ASP A 29 -55.58 12.28 -29.99
CA ASP A 29 -54.36 12.67 -29.27
C ASP A 29 -54.19 11.83 -28.00
N MET A 30 -55.26 11.64 -27.21
CA MET A 30 -55.22 10.81 -26.01
C MET A 30 -54.92 9.34 -26.33
N LYS A 31 -55.46 8.80 -27.44
CA LYS A 31 -55.09 7.46 -27.92
C LYS A 31 -53.63 7.38 -28.34
N GLY A 32 -53.10 8.41 -28.99
CA GLY A 32 -51.68 8.51 -29.33
C GLY A 32 -50.79 8.51 -28.08
N GLN A 33 -51.15 9.32 -27.08
CA GLN A 33 -50.45 9.37 -25.79
C GLN A 33 -50.51 8.04 -25.04
N LEU A 34 -51.66 7.34 -25.06
CA LEU A 34 -51.80 6.03 -24.44
C LEU A 34 -50.85 5.01 -25.09
N ARG A 35 -50.81 4.95 -26.43
CA ARG A 35 -49.88 4.06 -27.16
C ARG A 35 -48.42 4.36 -26.84
N CYS A 36 -48.04 5.63 -26.76
CA CYS A 36 -46.69 6.02 -26.36
C CYS A 36 -46.36 5.57 -24.93
N ARG A 37 -47.33 5.66 -23.99
CA ARG A 37 -47.16 5.18 -22.62
C ARG A 37 -47.07 3.66 -22.56
N GLU A 38 -47.89 2.94 -23.32
CA GLU A 38 -47.84 1.47 -23.43
C GLU A 38 -46.50 1.00 -24.01
N GLN A 39 -46.00 1.67 -25.05
CA GLN A 39 -44.69 1.37 -25.62
C GLN A 39 -43.57 1.61 -24.59
N ARG A 40 -43.61 2.73 -23.88
CA ARG A 40 -42.63 3.02 -22.81
C ARG A 40 -42.72 2.02 -21.66
N ALA A 41 -43.92 1.55 -21.31
CA ALA A 41 -44.10 0.53 -20.28
C ALA A 41 -43.49 -0.82 -20.72
N LEU A 42 -43.65 -1.20 -21.99
CA LEU A 42 -43.01 -2.40 -22.56
C LEU A 42 -41.48 -2.27 -22.57
N GLU A 43 -40.94 -1.11 -22.96
CA GLU A 43 -39.50 -0.84 -22.92
C GLU A 43 -38.94 -0.98 -21.50
N LEU A 44 -39.60 -0.36 -20.51
CA LEU A 44 -39.23 -0.48 -19.10
C LEU A 44 -39.34 -1.91 -18.57
N GLN A 45 -40.31 -2.69 -19.06
CA GLN A 45 -40.46 -4.09 -18.69
C GLN A 45 -39.30 -4.94 -19.24
N VAL A 46 -38.91 -4.73 -20.50
CA VAL A 46 -37.74 -5.39 -21.10
C VAL A 46 -36.45 -5.02 -20.37
N GLU A 47 -36.26 -3.74 -20.01
CA GLU A 47 -35.11 -3.31 -19.21
C GLU A 47 -35.09 -3.98 -17.83
N SER A 48 -36.24 -4.07 -17.17
CA SER A 48 -36.38 -4.76 -15.87
C SER A 48 -36.01 -6.25 -15.98
N ASP A 49 -36.46 -6.93 -17.03
CA ASP A 49 -36.14 -8.33 -17.27
C ASP A 49 -34.64 -8.53 -17.57
N GLN A 50 -34.02 -7.65 -18.34
CA GLN A 50 -32.58 -7.66 -18.57
C GLN A 50 -31.78 -7.45 -17.28
N LEU A 51 -32.22 -6.54 -16.40
CA LEU A 51 -31.58 -6.32 -15.10
C LEU A 51 -31.72 -7.55 -14.18
N ARG A 52 -32.88 -8.23 -14.19
CA ARG A 52 -33.09 -9.49 -13.45
C ARG A 52 -32.17 -10.60 -13.96
N GLU A 53 -32.05 -10.76 -15.28
CA GLU A 53 -31.13 -11.72 -15.87
C GLU A 53 -29.68 -11.42 -15.50
N GLN A 54 -29.26 -10.16 -15.57
CA GLN A 54 -27.91 -9.75 -15.17
C GLN A 54 -27.65 -10.04 -13.69
N ALA A 55 -28.62 -9.76 -12.81
CA ALA A 55 -28.52 -10.07 -11.38
C ALA A 55 -28.42 -11.59 -11.12
N ALA A 56 -29.16 -12.41 -11.87
CA ALA A 56 -29.07 -13.87 -11.79
C ALA A 56 -27.70 -14.38 -12.25
N ARG A 57 -27.17 -13.86 -13.37
CA ARG A 57 -25.83 -14.19 -13.86
C ARG A 57 -24.76 -13.79 -12.85
N GLN A 58 -24.81 -12.58 -12.30
CA GLN A 58 -23.90 -12.14 -11.24
C GLN A 58 -23.98 -13.04 -10.00
N SER A 59 -25.19 -13.41 -9.57
CA SER A 59 -25.40 -14.31 -8.43
C SER A 59 -24.78 -15.69 -8.66
N SER A 60 -24.88 -16.22 -9.87
CA SER A 60 -24.24 -17.50 -10.24
C SER A 60 -22.71 -17.42 -10.21
N VAL A 61 -22.13 -16.31 -10.67
CA VAL A 61 -20.69 -16.07 -10.63
C VAL A 61 -20.22 -15.97 -9.17
N ILE A 62 -20.93 -15.21 -8.33
CA ILE A 62 -20.63 -15.10 -6.90
C ILE A 62 -20.67 -16.47 -6.23
N ALA A 63 -21.68 -17.30 -6.52
CA ALA A 63 -21.77 -18.65 -5.97
C ALA A 63 -20.60 -19.53 -6.41
N SER A 64 -20.19 -19.46 -7.68
CA SER A 64 -19.04 -20.20 -8.20
C SER A 64 -17.72 -19.76 -7.55
N LEU A 65 -17.53 -18.45 -7.35
CA LEU A 65 -16.35 -17.90 -6.69
C LEU A 65 -16.30 -18.30 -5.21
N ARG A 66 -17.44 -18.26 -4.51
CA ARG A 66 -17.53 -18.74 -3.12
C ARG A 66 -17.16 -20.22 -3.00
N LYS A 67 -17.66 -21.07 -3.90
CA LYS A 67 -17.28 -22.49 -3.96
C LYS A 67 -15.78 -22.64 -4.21
N ARG A 68 -15.21 -21.86 -5.13
CA ARG A 68 -13.77 -21.91 -5.42
C ARG A 68 -12.92 -21.49 -4.22
N VAL A 69 -13.34 -20.47 -3.47
CA VAL A 69 -12.68 -20.05 -2.23
C VAL A 69 -12.72 -21.17 -1.20
N GLN A 70 -13.88 -21.80 -0.98
CA GLN A 70 -14.02 -22.95 -0.07
C GLN A 70 -13.09 -24.11 -0.46
N GLU A 71 -13.02 -24.47 -1.74
CA GLU A 71 -12.08 -25.50 -2.22
C GLU A 71 -10.62 -25.13 -1.97
N LEU A 72 -10.24 -23.85 -2.09
CA LEU A 72 -8.89 -23.39 -1.81
C LEU A 72 -8.57 -23.41 -0.32
N GLU A 73 -9.51 -22.99 0.53
CA GLU A 73 -9.38 -23.09 1.98
C GLU A 73 -9.27 -24.54 2.45
N GLU A 74 -10.03 -25.47 1.88
CA GLU A 74 -9.92 -26.91 2.17
C GLU A 74 -8.55 -27.47 1.75
N ARG A 75 -8.06 -27.07 0.58
CA ARG A 75 -6.70 -27.44 0.13
C ARG A 75 -5.64 -26.89 1.08
N GLU A 76 -5.76 -25.63 1.51
CA GLU A 76 -4.83 -25.02 2.47
C GLU A 76 -4.85 -25.73 3.83
N ARG A 77 -6.04 -26.06 4.36
CA ARG A 77 -6.17 -26.86 5.59
C ARG A 77 -5.49 -28.22 5.43
N SER A 78 -5.71 -28.90 4.31
CA SER A 78 -5.08 -30.20 4.04
C SER A 78 -3.56 -30.11 3.94
N ALA A 79 -3.04 -29.07 3.28
CA ALA A 79 -1.61 -28.80 3.16
C ALA A 79 -0.99 -28.48 4.53
N SER A 80 -1.67 -27.67 5.35
CA SER A 80 -1.24 -27.33 6.71
C SER A 80 -1.17 -28.57 7.60
N CYS A 81 -2.17 -29.47 7.53
CA CYS A 81 -2.12 -30.75 8.23
C CYS A 81 -0.95 -31.64 7.74
N SER A 82 -0.67 -31.64 6.43
CA SER A 82 0.45 -32.40 5.87
C SER A 82 1.81 -31.84 6.31
N LEU A 83 1.93 -30.50 6.36
CA LEU A 83 3.13 -29.81 6.83
C LEU A 83 3.41 -30.15 8.29
N GLY A 84 2.41 -30.06 9.17
CA GLY A 84 2.56 -30.42 10.58
C GLY A 84 3.02 -31.88 10.78
N ARG A 85 2.55 -32.82 9.96
CA ARG A 85 3.05 -34.21 9.97
C ARG A 85 4.51 -34.30 9.52
N SER A 86 4.88 -33.58 8.46
CA SER A 86 6.27 -33.56 7.98
C SER A 86 7.22 -32.91 8.99
N GLU A 87 6.79 -31.86 9.68
CA GLU A 87 7.55 -31.21 10.75
C GLU A 87 7.79 -32.15 11.94
N LEU A 88 6.76 -32.90 12.36
CA LEU A 88 6.91 -33.92 13.40
C LEU A 88 7.90 -35.02 12.98
N ALA A 89 7.86 -35.46 11.72
CA ALA A 89 8.82 -36.43 11.19
C ALA A 89 10.26 -35.87 11.20
N VAL A 90 10.45 -34.63 10.76
CA VAL A 90 11.76 -33.94 10.80
C VAL A 90 12.26 -33.79 12.23
N GLN A 91 11.42 -33.40 13.18
CA GLN A 91 11.80 -33.31 14.60
C GLN A 91 12.23 -34.66 15.16
N THR A 92 11.57 -35.74 14.74
CA THR A 92 11.91 -37.11 15.16
C THR A 92 13.27 -37.52 14.60
N LEU A 93 13.49 -37.34 13.29
CA LEU A 93 14.78 -37.61 12.63
C LEU A 93 15.92 -36.76 13.20
N GLN A 94 15.67 -35.51 13.56
CA GLN A 94 16.66 -34.66 14.22
C GLN A 94 17.05 -35.18 15.61
N ARG A 95 16.08 -35.71 16.38
CA ARG A 95 16.38 -36.35 17.68
C ARG A 95 17.21 -37.61 17.49
N GLU A 96 16.84 -38.47 16.55
CA GLU A 96 17.59 -39.69 16.22
C GLU A 96 19.00 -39.39 15.73
N SER A 97 19.17 -38.37 14.89
CA SER A 97 20.48 -37.90 14.42
C SER A 97 21.36 -37.39 15.56
N ARG A 98 20.80 -36.65 16.53
CA ARG A 98 21.53 -36.22 17.73
C ARG A 98 21.97 -37.41 18.58
N GLN A 99 21.08 -38.36 18.84
CA GLN A 99 21.41 -39.58 19.58
C GLN A 99 22.50 -40.41 18.88
N ALA A 100 22.44 -40.51 17.55
CA ALA A 100 23.48 -41.20 16.78
C ALA A 100 24.82 -40.45 16.87
N SER A 101 24.82 -39.12 16.79
CA SER A 101 26.02 -38.29 16.95
C SER A 101 26.64 -38.43 18.35
N GLU A 102 25.83 -38.46 19.40
CA GLU A 102 26.28 -38.68 20.78
C GLU A 102 26.95 -40.06 20.92
N ARG A 103 26.34 -41.11 20.37
CA ARG A 103 26.93 -42.47 20.35
C ARG A 103 28.26 -42.53 19.59
N VAL A 104 28.37 -41.82 18.45
CA VAL A 104 29.63 -41.74 17.70
C VAL A 104 30.69 -41.06 18.55
N SER A 105 30.38 -39.93 19.20
CA SER A 105 31.33 -39.24 20.08
C SER A 105 31.77 -40.11 21.27
N GLU A 106 30.87 -40.90 21.85
CA GLU A 106 31.22 -41.84 22.93
C GLU A 106 32.14 -42.96 22.45
N LEU A 107 31.89 -43.50 21.25
CA LEU A 107 32.74 -44.53 20.66
C LEU A 107 34.12 -43.98 20.29
N GLU A 108 34.19 -42.78 19.73
CA GLU A 108 35.45 -42.08 19.45
C GLU A 108 36.26 -41.85 20.74
N ALA A 109 35.60 -41.45 21.83
CA ALA A 109 36.25 -41.28 23.13
C ALA A 109 36.78 -42.60 23.70
N LYS A 110 36.05 -43.71 23.53
CA LYS A 110 36.52 -45.05 23.91
C LYS A 110 37.70 -45.50 23.07
N LEU A 111 37.67 -45.22 21.76
CA LEU A 111 38.73 -45.59 20.84
C LEU A 111 40.04 -44.87 21.18
N ARG A 112 39.99 -43.56 21.45
CA ARG A 112 41.15 -42.79 21.93
C ARG A 112 41.74 -43.30 23.23
N ARG A 113 40.91 -43.79 24.17
CA ARG A 113 41.38 -44.39 25.42
C ARG A 113 42.11 -45.70 25.18
N LEU A 114 41.57 -46.56 24.31
CA LEU A 114 42.23 -47.82 23.94
C LEU A 114 43.56 -47.57 23.21
N GLU A 115 43.63 -46.55 22.36
CA GLU A 115 44.88 -46.14 21.71
C GLU A 115 45.95 -45.72 22.73
N LEU A 116 45.55 -44.94 23.75
CA LEU A 116 46.44 -44.56 24.87
C LEU A 116 46.92 -45.78 25.66
N GLU A 117 46.02 -46.68 26.04
CA GLU A 117 46.36 -47.93 26.76
C GLU A 117 47.31 -48.82 25.94
N CYS A 118 47.10 -48.93 24.62
CA CYS A 118 48.00 -49.65 23.74
C CYS A 118 49.41 -49.03 23.70
N HIS A 119 49.50 -47.70 23.62
CA HIS A 119 50.80 -47.00 23.66
C HIS A 119 51.52 -47.15 25.01
N GLU A 120 50.78 -47.13 26.13
CA GLU A 120 51.34 -47.38 27.46
C GLU A 120 51.90 -48.82 27.57
N GLU A 121 51.16 -49.82 27.08
CA GLU A 121 51.59 -51.21 27.03
C GLU A 121 52.81 -51.43 26.13
N GLU A 122 52.87 -50.75 24.98
CA GLU A 122 54.06 -50.73 24.11
C GLU A 122 55.27 -50.13 24.83
N GLY A 123 55.09 -49.02 25.55
CA GLY A 123 56.14 -48.40 26.36
C GLY A 123 56.67 -49.30 27.47
N LEU A 124 55.79 -50.05 28.16
CA LEU A 124 56.19 -51.03 29.17
C LEU A 124 56.98 -52.20 28.57
N LYS A 125 56.59 -52.69 27.39
CA LYS A 125 57.33 -53.73 26.66
C LYS A 125 58.72 -53.26 26.26
N ASP A 126 58.85 -52.03 25.78
CA ASP A 126 60.14 -51.46 25.41
C ASP A 126 61.04 -51.18 26.63
N ALA A 127 60.45 -50.77 27.77
CA ALA A 127 61.18 -50.67 29.04
C ALA A 127 61.66 -52.02 29.58
N ALA A 128 60.88 -53.10 29.43
CA ALA A 128 61.30 -54.45 29.81
C ALA A 128 62.44 -54.97 28.91
N ARG A 129 62.38 -54.67 27.60
CA ARG A 129 63.46 -55.00 26.65
C ARG A 129 64.76 -54.29 26.99
N THR A 130 64.71 -52.99 27.32
CA THR A 130 65.91 -52.24 27.71
C THR A 130 66.49 -52.74 29.04
N ALA A 131 65.66 -53.06 30.04
CA ALA A 131 66.12 -53.63 31.31
C ALA A 131 66.82 -54.99 31.14
N LEU A 132 66.31 -55.87 30.26
CA LEU A 132 66.91 -57.16 29.94
C LEU A 132 68.27 -56.97 29.25
N SER A 133 68.35 -56.04 28.30
CA SER A 133 69.61 -55.71 27.60
C SER A 133 70.68 -55.17 28.55
N ASP A 134 70.28 -54.40 29.55
CA ASP A 134 71.19 -53.86 30.58
C ASP A 134 71.67 -54.93 31.57
N LEU A 135 70.84 -55.92 31.90
CA LEU A 135 71.24 -57.08 32.73
C LEU A 135 72.33 -57.91 32.04
N VAL A 136 72.14 -58.20 30.75
CA VAL A 136 73.11 -58.93 29.91
C VAL A 136 74.43 -58.16 29.82
N ARG A 137 74.36 -56.84 29.62
CA ARG A 137 75.53 -55.96 29.56
C ARG A 137 76.32 -55.93 30.89
N ARG A 138 75.64 -55.96 32.04
CA ARG A 138 76.26 -55.99 33.39
C ARG A 138 76.89 -57.35 33.71
N LEU A 139 76.31 -58.46 33.26
CA LEU A 139 76.88 -59.80 33.40
C LEU A 139 78.14 -59.98 32.52
N ALA A 140 78.13 -59.46 31.30
CA ALA A 140 79.30 -59.48 30.41
C ALA A 140 80.49 -58.68 31.00
N THR A 141 80.21 -57.55 31.65
CA THR A 141 81.26 -56.73 32.32
C THR A 141 81.78 -57.36 33.61
N ALA A 142 80.96 -58.10 34.36
CA ALA A 142 81.39 -58.78 35.59
C ALA A 142 82.25 -60.03 35.34
N LEU A 143 82.14 -60.64 34.15
CA LEU A 143 82.85 -61.87 33.76
C LEU A 143 84.01 -61.62 32.78
N GLY A 144 84.31 -60.36 32.46
CA GLY A 144 85.49 -59.98 31.66
C GLY A 144 85.49 -60.47 30.21
N ALA A 145 84.32 -60.65 29.60
CA ALA A 145 84.20 -61.09 28.22
C ALA A 145 84.11 -59.88 27.27
N GLU A 146 85.01 -59.78 26.29
CA GLU A 146 84.91 -58.79 25.21
C GLU A 146 83.71 -59.08 24.28
N LEU A 147 83.13 -58.00 23.78
CA LEU A 147 81.70 -57.76 23.54
C LEU A 147 81.15 -58.28 22.19
N VAL A 148 81.44 -59.52 21.80
CA VAL A 148 80.82 -60.10 20.59
C VAL A 148 80.36 -61.54 20.87
N ASP A 149 79.04 -61.70 20.94
CA ASP A 149 78.24 -62.91 21.11
C ASP A 149 78.24 -63.58 22.50
N ALA A 150 77.50 -62.97 23.44
CA ALA A 150 77.19 -63.55 24.75
C ALA A 150 75.79 -64.19 24.78
N SER A 151 75.73 -65.53 24.62
CA SER A 151 74.58 -66.35 24.98
C SER A 151 74.73 -66.85 26.44
N PRO A 152 73.65 -66.87 27.24
CA PRO A 152 73.70 -67.20 28.68
C PRO A 152 74.25 -68.58 29.03
N GLU A 153 74.36 -69.50 28.07
CA GLU A 153 74.92 -70.85 28.28
C GLU A 153 76.47 -70.88 28.23
N VAL A 154 77.14 -69.89 27.62
CA VAL A 154 78.60 -69.88 27.41
C VAL A 154 79.38 -69.38 28.64
N LEU A 155 78.73 -68.62 29.53
CA LEU A 155 79.36 -67.99 30.69
C LEU A 155 79.56 -68.94 31.89
N LEU A 156 78.85 -70.08 31.92
CA LEU A 156 78.98 -71.11 32.98
C LEU A 156 80.19 -72.03 32.80
N VAL A 157 80.69 -72.17 31.57
CA VAL A 157 81.81 -73.08 31.24
C VAL A 157 83.18 -72.46 31.60
N ARG A 158 83.30 -71.12 31.51
CA ARG A 158 84.57 -70.38 31.69
C ARG A 158 85.09 -70.31 33.14
N ALA A 159 84.25 -70.59 34.13
CA ALA A 159 84.63 -70.57 35.54
C ALA A 159 85.33 -71.88 36.01
N ALA A 160 85.16 -72.97 35.29
CA ALA A 160 85.70 -74.29 35.66
C ALA A 160 87.15 -74.52 35.20
N GLU A 161 87.60 -73.83 34.15
CA GLU A 161 88.86 -74.13 33.45
C GLU A 161 90.08 -73.36 34.01
N LEU A 162 89.87 -72.29 34.79
CA LEU A 162 90.91 -71.38 35.27
C LEU A 162 91.75 -71.88 36.46
N VAL A 163 91.47 -73.07 37.00
CA VAL A 163 92.16 -73.60 38.18
C VAL A 163 93.31 -74.56 37.84
N GLN A 164 93.35 -75.17 36.64
CA GLN A 164 94.24 -76.32 36.43
C GLN A 164 95.55 -76.08 35.68
N GLU A 165 95.74 -74.98 34.97
CA GLU A 165 96.93 -74.84 34.10
C GLU A 165 97.68 -73.52 34.26
N ALA A 166 97.89 -73.13 35.52
CA ALA A 166 99.18 -72.56 35.95
C ALA A 166 100.36 -73.54 35.76
N GLY A 167 100.12 -74.75 35.27
CA GLY A 167 101.09 -75.81 35.18
C GLY A 167 102.02 -75.73 33.99
N ARG A 168 102.69 -74.59 33.80
CA ARG A 168 104.05 -74.48 33.24
C ARG A 168 104.22 -74.98 31.79
N LEU A 169 105.09 -74.30 31.04
CA LEU A 169 105.68 -74.83 29.80
C LEU A 169 104.83 -74.76 28.52
N ARG A 170 103.97 -73.75 28.36
CA ARG A 170 103.49 -73.33 27.01
C ARG A 170 103.94 -71.91 26.61
N THR A 171 104.38 -71.11 27.58
CA THR A 171 104.81 -69.69 27.52
C THR A 171 106.07 -69.39 26.69
N ARG A 172 106.60 -70.36 25.93
CA ARG A 172 107.75 -70.14 25.04
C ARG A 172 107.48 -70.49 23.57
N ALA A 173 106.35 -71.14 23.28
CA ALA A 173 105.91 -71.46 21.92
C ALA A 173 104.74 -70.58 21.45
N GLY A 174 103.96 -69.97 22.37
CA GLY A 174 102.84 -69.07 22.07
C GLY A 174 103.24 -67.73 21.45
N ASN A 175 104.32 -67.11 21.94
CA ASN A 175 104.71 -65.76 21.52
C ASN A 175 105.03 -65.63 20.02
N MET A 176 105.37 -66.73 19.33
CA MET A 176 105.59 -66.71 17.87
C MET A 176 104.32 -66.99 17.05
N CYS A 177 103.30 -67.63 17.63
CA CYS A 177 101.99 -67.82 16.99
C CYS A 177 101.03 -66.64 17.25
N GLU A 178 101.14 -65.97 18.40
CA GLU A 178 100.33 -64.80 18.77
C GLU A 178 100.58 -63.59 17.86
N SER A 179 101.82 -63.37 17.41
CA SER A 179 102.12 -62.28 16.46
C SER A 179 101.53 -62.52 15.06
N LEU A 180 101.38 -63.78 14.64
CA LEU A 180 100.77 -64.15 13.37
C LEU A 180 99.23 -64.12 13.46
N GLN A 181 98.66 -64.60 14.57
CA GLN A 181 97.22 -64.52 14.84
C GLN A 181 96.72 -63.09 15.06
N SER A 182 97.50 -62.20 15.70
CA SER A 182 97.15 -60.77 15.86
C SER A 182 97.00 -60.09 14.49
N ALA A 183 97.96 -60.32 13.58
CA ALA A 183 97.92 -59.75 12.23
C ALA A 183 96.76 -60.31 11.38
N GLU A 184 96.44 -61.61 11.49
CA GLU A 184 95.28 -62.21 10.82
C GLU A 184 93.94 -61.76 11.43
N GLN A 185 93.89 -61.50 12.73
CA GLN A 185 92.70 -61.00 13.42
C GLN A 185 92.46 -59.52 13.12
N GLU A 186 93.50 -58.70 13.03
CA GLU A 186 93.42 -57.30 12.59
C GLU A 186 92.90 -57.20 11.13
N LEU A 187 93.34 -58.08 10.23
CA LEU A 187 92.83 -58.15 8.85
C LEU A 187 91.37 -58.64 8.76
N ARG A 188 90.93 -59.57 9.63
CA ARG A 188 89.51 -59.97 9.75
C ARG A 188 88.67 -58.84 10.32
N ASN A 189 89.12 -58.18 11.38
CA ASN A 189 88.45 -57.04 11.98
C ASN A 189 88.32 -55.87 10.99
N CYS A 190 89.33 -55.59 10.17
CA CYS A 190 89.26 -54.59 9.11
C CYS A 190 88.26 -54.98 8.00
N ARG A 191 88.19 -56.26 7.61
CA ARG A 191 87.20 -56.75 6.63
C ARG A 191 85.78 -56.68 7.17
N GLU A 192 85.56 -57.08 8.41
CA GLU A 192 84.24 -57.00 9.02
C GLU A 192 83.83 -55.54 9.32
N ALA A 193 84.76 -54.67 9.70
CA ALA A 193 84.49 -53.24 9.84
C ALA A 193 84.08 -52.63 8.50
N LEU A 194 84.76 -52.98 7.40
CA LEU A 194 84.39 -52.52 6.05
C LEU A 194 83.03 -53.09 5.61
N GLN A 195 82.71 -54.35 5.90
CA GLN A 195 81.40 -54.94 5.62
C GLN A 195 80.28 -54.31 6.47
N ARG A 196 80.53 -54.04 7.75
CA ARG A 196 79.58 -53.31 8.61
C ARG A 196 79.38 -51.88 8.11
N GLN A 197 80.44 -51.22 7.63
CA GLN A 197 80.36 -49.88 7.04
C GLN A 197 79.60 -49.88 5.71
N GLN A 198 79.81 -50.89 4.85
CA GLN A 198 79.03 -51.09 3.63
C GLN A 198 77.55 -51.37 3.92
N ALA A 199 77.24 -52.22 4.91
CA ALA A 199 75.87 -52.47 5.34
C ALA A 199 75.21 -51.21 5.95
N ALA A 200 75.95 -50.43 6.74
CA ALA A 200 75.49 -49.15 7.28
C ALA A 200 75.18 -48.14 6.16
N HIS A 201 76.07 -47.99 5.17
CA HIS A 201 75.84 -47.12 4.02
C HIS A 201 74.68 -47.60 3.13
N MET A 202 74.46 -48.91 3.00
CA MET A 202 73.28 -49.46 2.32
C MET A 202 71.97 -49.12 3.05
N CYS A 203 71.93 -49.28 4.38
CA CYS A 203 70.79 -48.87 5.20
C CYS A 203 70.54 -47.36 5.16
N GLU A 204 71.59 -46.55 5.21
CA GLU A 204 71.50 -45.08 5.04
C GLU A 204 70.96 -44.71 3.65
N MET A 205 71.44 -45.37 2.59
CA MET A 205 70.95 -45.15 1.23
C MET A 205 69.47 -45.50 1.11
N ASP A 206 69.02 -46.62 1.68
CA ASP A 206 67.61 -47.02 1.62
C ASP A 206 66.72 -46.12 2.48
N ARG A 207 67.24 -45.61 3.60
CA ARG A 207 66.57 -44.57 4.40
C ARG A 207 66.42 -43.26 3.61
N VAL A 208 67.48 -42.82 2.93
CA VAL A 208 67.44 -41.63 2.06
C VAL A 208 66.47 -41.81 0.89
N LYS A 209 66.35 -43.02 0.32
CA LYS A 209 65.34 -43.32 -0.72
C LYS A 209 63.91 -43.24 -0.16
N GLN A 210 63.65 -43.81 1.01
CA GLN A 210 62.35 -43.71 1.67
C GLN A 210 62.00 -42.26 1.99
N ASP A 211 62.95 -41.49 2.53
CA ASP A 211 62.77 -40.08 2.83
C ASP A 211 62.48 -39.27 1.54
N LYS A 212 63.18 -39.57 0.45
CA LYS A 212 62.90 -38.98 -0.87
C LYS A 212 61.48 -39.29 -1.36
N GLU A 213 61.07 -40.55 -1.31
CA GLU A 213 59.72 -40.97 -1.73
C GLU A 213 58.62 -40.32 -0.86
N ALA A 214 58.84 -40.23 0.46
CA ALA A 214 57.95 -39.55 1.39
C ALA A 214 57.82 -38.05 1.06
N VAL A 215 58.94 -37.37 0.79
CA VAL A 215 58.95 -35.96 0.40
C VAL A 215 58.27 -35.74 -0.96
N GLU A 216 58.50 -36.61 -1.94
CA GLU A 216 57.82 -36.52 -3.25
C GLU A 216 56.31 -36.72 -3.12
N MET A 217 55.86 -37.65 -2.29
CA MET A 217 54.43 -37.86 -2.05
C MET A 217 53.80 -36.67 -1.32
N ALA A 218 54.47 -36.11 -0.31
CA ALA A 218 54.04 -34.89 0.36
C ALA A 218 53.97 -33.70 -0.63
N HIS A 219 54.95 -33.57 -1.52
CA HIS A 219 54.95 -32.55 -2.56
C HIS A 219 53.74 -32.69 -3.49
N ARG A 220 53.45 -33.90 -4.01
CA ARG A 220 52.27 -34.15 -4.85
C ARG A 220 50.96 -33.86 -4.12
N CYS A 221 50.85 -34.16 -2.82
CA CYS A 221 49.67 -33.82 -2.02
C CYS A 221 49.49 -32.30 -1.91
N THR A 222 50.56 -31.57 -1.56
CA THR A 222 50.50 -30.10 -1.47
C THR A 222 50.20 -29.43 -2.81
N GLU A 223 50.71 -29.96 -3.94
CA GLU A 223 50.37 -29.44 -5.27
C GLU A 223 48.89 -29.62 -5.60
N ARG A 224 48.29 -30.77 -5.25
CA ARG A 224 46.84 -31.00 -5.43
C ARG A 224 46.03 -30.03 -4.57
N GLU A 225 46.37 -29.89 -3.29
CA GLU A 225 45.71 -28.93 -2.38
C GLU A 225 45.80 -27.50 -2.93
N LEU A 226 46.97 -27.10 -3.44
CA LEU A 226 47.18 -25.78 -4.02
C LEU A 226 46.34 -25.57 -5.28
N SER A 227 46.20 -26.61 -6.13
CA SER A 227 45.32 -26.57 -7.29
C SER A 227 43.83 -26.43 -6.91
N GLU A 228 43.38 -27.14 -5.88
CA GLU A 228 42.00 -27.02 -5.37
C GLU A 228 41.72 -25.62 -4.80
N VAL A 229 42.67 -25.05 -4.06
CA VAL A 229 42.54 -23.69 -3.51
C VAL A 229 42.47 -22.66 -4.63
N ARG A 230 43.27 -22.82 -5.70
CA ARG A 230 43.19 -21.93 -6.89
C ARG A 230 41.85 -22.04 -7.60
N GLU A 231 41.31 -23.24 -7.76
CA GLU A 231 39.99 -23.44 -8.37
C GLU A 231 38.89 -22.83 -7.50
N LYS A 232 38.92 -23.08 -6.18
CA LYS A 232 38.01 -22.45 -5.21
C LYS A 232 38.08 -20.93 -5.30
N LEU A 233 39.28 -20.35 -5.38
CA LEU A 233 39.48 -18.90 -5.56
C LEU A 233 38.90 -18.38 -6.88
N ALA A 234 39.04 -19.12 -7.98
CA ALA A 234 38.48 -18.75 -9.26
C ALA A 234 36.94 -18.80 -9.27
N VAL A 235 36.35 -19.79 -8.58
CA VAL A 235 34.89 -19.88 -8.38
C VAL A 235 34.39 -18.72 -7.52
N THR A 236 35.03 -18.46 -6.37
CA THR A 236 34.62 -17.37 -5.48
C THR A 236 34.77 -16.01 -6.15
N SER A 237 35.83 -15.79 -6.93
CA SER A 237 36.04 -14.56 -7.70
C SER A 237 34.94 -14.34 -8.75
N ARG A 238 34.53 -15.39 -9.48
CA ARG A 238 33.40 -15.32 -10.42
C ARG A 238 32.08 -15.03 -9.71
N SER A 239 31.82 -15.70 -8.58
CA SER A 239 30.60 -15.42 -7.80
C SER A 239 30.59 -14.01 -7.22
N LEU A 240 31.74 -13.49 -6.78
CA LEU A 240 31.88 -12.12 -6.30
C LEU A 240 31.57 -11.14 -7.42
N GLY A 241 32.15 -11.33 -8.61
CA GLY A 241 31.85 -10.49 -9.79
C GLY A 241 30.35 -10.49 -10.13
N ALA A 242 29.69 -11.65 -10.11
CA ALA A 242 28.25 -11.74 -10.30
C ALA A 242 27.47 -10.96 -9.23
N CYS A 243 27.82 -11.14 -7.94
CA CYS A 243 27.23 -10.38 -6.85
C CYS A 243 27.45 -8.86 -6.99
N THR A 244 28.63 -8.41 -7.39
CA THR A 244 28.94 -7.00 -7.61
C THR A 244 28.10 -6.41 -8.74
N THR A 245 27.97 -7.11 -9.87
CA THR A 245 27.11 -6.66 -10.98
C THR A 245 25.63 -6.61 -10.57
N SER A 246 25.16 -7.60 -9.81
CA SER A 246 23.80 -7.59 -9.26
C SER A 246 23.58 -6.44 -8.28
N CYS A 247 24.56 -6.09 -7.46
CA CYS A 247 24.49 -4.95 -6.54
C CYS A 247 24.38 -3.63 -7.31
N ALA A 248 25.23 -3.42 -8.33
CA ALA A 248 25.18 -2.24 -9.17
C ALA A 248 23.82 -2.09 -9.91
N GLN A 249 23.24 -3.20 -10.37
CA GLN A 249 21.90 -3.21 -10.96
C GLN A 249 20.82 -2.83 -9.94
N GLN A 250 20.90 -3.35 -8.71
CA GLN A 250 19.97 -2.97 -7.64
C GLN A 250 20.12 -1.51 -7.24
N GLU A 251 21.33 -0.97 -7.16
CA GLU A 251 21.58 0.46 -6.89
C GLU A 251 20.96 1.35 -7.97
N SER A 252 21.13 1.00 -9.25
CA SER A 252 20.48 1.70 -10.37
C SER A 252 18.95 1.66 -10.26
N ALA A 253 18.39 0.49 -9.94
CA ALA A 253 16.95 0.34 -9.74
C ALA A 253 16.45 1.19 -8.55
N ILE A 254 17.17 1.20 -7.43
CA ILE A 254 16.84 2.04 -6.26
C ILE A 254 16.87 3.52 -6.64
N CYS A 255 17.88 3.98 -7.36
CA CYS A 255 17.94 5.37 -7.83
C CYS A 255 16.76 5.73 -8.73
N SER A 256 16.37 4.85 -9.66
CA SER A 256 15.20 5.07 -10.51
C SER A 256 13.90 5.15 -9.73
N LEU A 257 13.71 4.26 -8.74
CA LEU A 257 12.53 4.24 -7.87
C LEU A 257 12.44 5.49 -7.00
N ARG A 258 13.58 6.01 -6.52
CA ARG A 258 13.62 7.28 -5.76
C ARG A 258 13.16 8.46 -6.61
N GLU A 259 13.61 8.55 -7.85
CA GLU A 259 13.18 9.62 -8.77
C GLU A 259 11.69 9.48 -9.11
N GLU A 260 11.23 8.25 -9.32
CA GLU A 260 9.82 7.93 -9.52
C GLU A 260 8.92 8.31 -8.34
N VAL A 261 9.38 8.12 -7.10
CA VAL A 261 8.68 8.56 -5.89
C VAL A 261 8.61 10.08 -5.84
N LYS A 262 9.73 10.77 -6.06
CA LYS A 262 9.80 12.23 -6.09
C LYS A 262 8.84 12.84 -7.13
N ILE A 263 8.80 12.29 -8.35
CA ILE A 263 7.87 12.72 -9.39
C ILE A 263 6.41 12.52 -8.94
N ARG A 264 6.11 11.42 -8.25
CA ARG A 264 4.75 11.16 -7.72
C ARG A 264 4.38 12.12 -6.59
N GLU A 265 5.31 12.46 -5.71
CA GLU A 265 5.12 13.46 -4.64
C GLU A 265 4.84 14.85 -5.23
N GLU A 266 5.60 15.28 -6.24
CA GLU A 266 5.38 16.55 -6.93
C GLU A 266 4.01 16.60 -7.64
N LYS A 267 3.56 15.48 -8.22
CA LYS A 267 2.22 15.35 -8.81
C LYS A 267 1.12 15.42 -7.75
N TRP A 268 1.31 14.73 -6.62
CA TRP A 268 0.36 14.76 -5.51
C TRP A 268 0.21 16.17 -4.93
N MET A 269 1.33 16.88 -4.70
CA MET A 269 1.32 18.27 -4.25
C MET A 269 0.58 19.20 -5.22
N ARG A 270 0.76 19.01 -6.53
CA ARG A 270 0.01 19.77 -7.56
C ARG A 270 -1.49 19.51 -7.48
N LEU A 271 -1.92 18.26 -7.45
CA LEU A 271 -3.33 17.88 -7.33
C LEU A 271 -3.96 18.38 -6.02
N GLN A 272 -3.21 18.35 -4.92
CA GLN A 272 -3.67 18.87 -3.63
C GLN A 272 -3.88 20.39 -3.69
N ASN A 273 -3.01 21.13 -4.37
CA ASN A 273 -3.18 22.57 -4.60
C ASN A 273 -4.40 22.87 -5.48
N GLU A 274 -4.60 22.11 -6.56
CA GLU A 274 -5.77 22.24 -7.43
C GLU A 274 -7.07 21.98 -6.65
N LEU A 275 -7.11 20.94 -5.81
CA LEU A 275 -8.26 20.65 -4.95
C LEU A 275 -8.54 21.81 -3.99
N ARG A 276 -7.50 22.37 -3.36
CA ARG A 276 -7.64 23.53 -2.46
C ARG A 276 -8.24 24.73 -3.20
N HIS A 277 -7.74 25.06 -4.38
CA HIS A 277 -8.28 26.15 -5.19
C HIS A 277 -9.72 25.90 -5.65
N LEU A 278 -10.07 24.65 -5.97
CA LEU A 278 -11.45 24.29 -6.29
C LEU A 278 -12.38 24.47 -5.09
N LEU A 279 -11.96 24.04 -3.90
CA LEU A 279 -12.72 24.26 -2.66
C LEU A 279 -12.86 25.75 -2.32
N GLU A 280 -11.81 26.55 -2.50
CA GLU A 280 -11.86 28.01 -2.37
C GLU A 280 -12.87 28.62 -3.34
N SER A 281 -12.83 28.24 -4.62
CA SER A 281 -13.76 28.73 -5.63
C SER A 281 -15.22 28.34 -5.31
N LEU A 282 -15.46 27.11 -4.87
CA LEU A 282 -16.78 26.64 -4.46
C LEU A 282 -17.29 27.41 -3.24
N ALA A 283 -16.45 27.62 -2.23
CA ALA A 283 -16.82 28.38 -1.04
C ALA A 283 -17.18 29.83 -1.37
N ILE A 284 -16.45 30.48 -2.30
CA ILE A 284 -16.80 31.83 -2.78
C ILE A 284 -18.17 31.83 -3.48
N MET A 285 -18.44 30.87 -4.36
CA MET A 285 -19.71 30.81 -5.11
C MET A 285 -20.93 30.57 -4.21
N VAL A 286 -20.76 29.80 -3.14
CA VAL A 286 -21.86 29.44 -2.22
C VAL A 286 -21.96 30.45 -1.06
N SER A 287 -20.96 31.31 -0.88
CA SER A 287 -21.01 32.44 0.04
C SER A 287 -21.97 33.52 -0.46
N SER A 288 -22.58 34.25 0.48
CA SER A 288 -23.41 35.43 0.21
C SER A 288 -22.86 36.63 0.99
N PRO A 289 -23.24 37.88 0.65
CA PRO A 289 -22.82 39.06 1.41
C PRO A 289 -23.16 38.99 2.91
N SER A 290 -24.20 38.23 3.25
CA SER A 290 -24.67 37.98 4.61
C SER A 290 -24.04 36.77 5.30
N ARG A 291 -23.33 35.89 4.57
CA ARG A 291 -22.76 34.67 5.13
C ARG A 291 -21.54 34.20 4.34
N PHE A 292 -20.40 34.24 5.02
CA PHE A 292 -19.15 33.65 4.55
C PHE A 292 -19.15 32.13 4.78
N VAL A 293 -18.58 31.38 3.83
CA VAL A 293 -18.40 29.93 3.90
C VAL A 293 -16.90 29.63 3.81
N GLU A 294 -16.38 28.83 4.72
CA GLU A 294 -14.99 28.39 4.66
C GLU A 294 -14.75 27.41 3.50
N SER A 295 -13.53 27.43 2.95
CA SER A 295 -13.08 26.57 1.84
C SER A 295 -12.81 25.12 2.26
N THR A 296 -13.67 24.57 3.09
CA THR A 296 -13.65 23.17 3.51
C THR A 296 -14.87 22.46 2.93
N GLU A 297 -14.69 21.19 2.56
CA GLU A 297 -15.76 20.40 1.94
C GLU A 297 -17.01 20.30 2.84
N GLY A 298 -16.82 20.22 4.16
CA GLY A 298 -17.90 20.18 5.14
C GLY A 298 -18.77 21.44 5.11
N CYS A 299 -18.15 22.62 5.26
CA CYS A 299 -18.85 23.90 5.29
C CYS A 299 -19.58 24.18 3.96
N ILE A 300 -18.96 23.87 2.82
CA ILE A 300 -19.58 24.01 1.50
C ILE A 300 -20.82 23.12 1.39
N LYS A 301 -20.73 21.83 1.79
CA LYS A 301 -21.87 20.90 1.76
C LYS A 301 -23.00 21.32 2.68
N GLU A 302 -22.68 21.82 3.87
CA GLU A 302 -23.67 22.33 4.82
C GLU A 302 -24.41 23.52 4.22
N ARG A 303 -23.69 24.49 3.65
CA ARG A 303 -24.33 25.64 3.02
C ARG A 303 -25.19 25.27 1.83
N ILE A 304 -24.77 24.32 0.99
CA ILE A 304 -25.60 23.80 -0.10
C ILE A 304 -26.89 23.17 0.44
N ARG A 305 -26.81 22.38 1.52
CA ARG A 305 -28.00 21.77 2.15
C ARG A 305 -28.99 22.82 2.65
N GLU A 306 -28.51 23.89 3.26
CA GLU A 306 -29.35 25.01 3.68
C GLU A 306 -30.00 25.71 2.49
N ILE A 307 -29.24 26.08 1.45
CA ILE A 307 -29.78 26.71 0.23
C ILE A 307 -30.86 25.84 -0.40
N LEU A 308 -30.69 24.51 -0.38
CA LEU A 308 -31.69 23.57 -0.86
C LEU A 308 -32.95 23.54 0.04
N SER A 309 -32.79 23.69 1.36
CA SER A 309 -33.92 23.80 2.28
C SER A 309 -34.69 25.11 2.05
N ASP A 310 -33.98 26.24 2.00
CA ASP A 310 -34.56 27.56 1.75
C ASP A 310 -35.33 27.58 0.42
N ASN A 311 -34.78 26.95 -0.62
CA ASN A 311 -35.47 26.81 -1.90
C ASN A 311 -36.74 25.97 -1.82
N LYS A 312 -36.75 24.89 -1.03
CA LYS A 312 -37.98 24.10 -0.82
C LYS A 312 -39.05 24.94 -0.14
N ASP A 313 -38.67 25.70 0.88
CA ASP A 313 -39.58 26.58 1.60
C ASP A 313 -40.13 27.68 0.69
N LEU A 314 -39.28 28.27 -0.16
CA LEU A 314 -39.70 29.24 -1.18
C LEU A 314 -40.65 28.63 -2.23
N VAL A 315 -40.42 27.38 -2.65
CA VAL A 315 -41.33 26.67 -3.57
C VAL A 315 -42.70 26.46 -2.92
N VAL A 316 -42.72 26.02 -1.66
CA VAL A 316 -43.98 25.89 -0.90
C VAL A 316 -44.69 27.24 -0.79
N GLN A 317 -43.96 28.32 -0.48
CA GLN A 317 -44.53 29.67 -0.45
C GLN A 317 -45.09 30.09 -1.81
N MET A 318 -44.37 29.83 -2.91
CA MET A 318 -44.85 30.11 -4.26
C MET A 318 -46.14 29.35 -4.58
N ASP A 319 -46.25 28.07 -4.21
CA ASP A 319 -47.45 27.29 -4.44
C ASP A 319 -48.63 27.82 -3.63
N THR A 320 -48.41 28.22 -2.36
CA THR A 320 -49.48 28.87 -1.58
C THR A 320 -49.94 30.20 -2.20
N LEU A 321 -49.03 30.98 -2.81
CA LEU A 321 -49.38 32.21 -3.51
C LEU A 321 -50.11 31.93 -4.82
N ARG A 322 -49.74 30.88 -5.56
CA ARG A 322 -50.45 30.43 -6.75
C ARG A 322 -51.87 29.98 -6.42
N ASP A 323 -52.06 29.23 -5.35
CA ASP A 323 -53.38 28.81 -4.89
C ASP A 323 -54.25 30.01 -4.51
N LYS A 324 -53.68 30.99 -3.80
CA LYS A 324 -54.37 32.26 -3.50
C LYS A 324 -54.75 33.02 -4.78
N ALA A 325 -53.84 33.12 -5.74
CA ALA A 325 -54.10 33.78 -7.02
C ALA A 325 -55.21 33.06 -7.81
N CYS A 326 -55.19 31.72 -7.84
CA CYS A 326 -56.25 30.90 -8.44
C CYS A 326 -57.60 31.14 -7.74
N GLY A 327 -57.61 31.19 -6.40
CA GLY A 327 -58.81 31.52 -5.62
C GLY A 327 -59.38 32.89 -5.94
N LEU A 328 -58.52 33.93 -6.00
CA LEU A 328 -58.92 35.28 -6.39
C LEU A 328 -59.43 35.34 -7.84
N GLN A 329 -58.79 34.61 -8.77
CA GLN A 329 -59.22 34.53 -10.16
C GLN A 329 -60.60 33.87 -10.30
N GLN A 330 -60.87 32.80 -9.55
CA GLN A 330 -62.20 32.18 -9.49
C GLN A 330 -63.25 33.12 -8.90
N GLN A 331 -62.91 33.85 -7.84
CA GLN A 331 -63.80 34.86 -7.25
C GLN A 331 -64.13 35.98 -8.25
N LEU A 332 -63.13 36.48 -8.97
CA LEU A 332 -63.31 37.49 -10.01
C LEU A 332 -64.19 36.95 -11.16
N GLY A 333 -63.98 35.71 -11.59
CA GLY A 333 -64.81 35.05 -12.60
C GLY A 333 -66.29 35.01 -12.19
N ARG A 334 -66.58 34.58 -10.96
CA ARG A 334 -67.96 34.58 -10.42
C ARG A 334 -68.56 35.99 -10.38
N GLN A 335 -67.77 37.00 -10.00
CA GLN A 335 -68.24 38.40 -10.01
C GLN A 335 -68.52 38.90 -11.42
N SER A 336 -67.69 38.52 -12.40
CA SER A 336 -67.92 38.84 -13.82
C SER A 336 -69.23 38.22 -14.32
N GLU A 337 -69.48 36.94 -14.02
CA GLU A 337 -70.73 36.26 -14.41
C GLU A 337 -71.96 36.94 -13.81
N ILE A 338 -71.89 37.35 -12.54
CA ILE A 338 -72.97 38.10 -11.87
C ILE A 338 -73.17 39.46 -12.55
N ALA A 339 -72.08 40.17 -12.87
CA ALA A 339 -72.14 41.47 -13.54
C ALA A 339 -72.71 41.36 -14.95
N GLU A 340 -72.31 40.35 -15.73
CA GLU A 340 -72.85 40.07 -17.07
C GLU A 340 -74.35 39.73 -16.99
N SER A 341 -74.77 38.89 -16.05
CA SER A 341 -76.18 38.58 -15.80
C SER A 341 -77.00 39.82 -15.42
N ALA A 342 -76.44 40.70 -14.57
CA ALA A 342 -77.07 41.97 -14.24
C ALA A 342 -77.16 42.90 -15.47
N SER A 343 -76.12 42.96 -16.30
CA SER A 343 -76.10 43.76 -17.53
C SER A 343 -77.12 43.26 -18.57
N CYS A 344 -77.22 41.95 -18.76
CA CYS A 344 -78.23 41.35 -19.64
C CYS A 344 -79.65 41.69 -19.16
N ARG A 345 -79.92 41.58 -17.85
CA ARG A 345 -81.21 41.99 -17.28
C ARG A 345 -81.49 43.48 -17.50
N ALA A 346 -80.49 44.35 -17.33
CA ALA A 346 -80.63 45.77 -17.58
C ALA A 346 -80.99 46.06 -19.05
N ARG A 347 -80.33 45.40 -20.02
CA ARG A 347 -80.64 45.55 -21.45
C ARG A 347 -82.06 45.13 -21.79
N VAL A 348 -82.54 44.01 -21.25
CA VAL A 348 -83.93 43.56 -21.46
C VAL A 348 -84.92 44.62 -20.93
N LEU A 349 -84.65 45.18 -19.76
CA LEU A 349 -85.49 46.27 -19.21
C LEU A 349 -85.43 47.55 -20.04
N GLU A 350 -84.28 47.86 -20.64
CA GLU A 350 -84.14 48.99 -21.58
C GLU A 350 -84.93 48.76 -22.88
N GLU A 351 -84.91 47.55 -23.43
CA GLU A 351 -85.70 47.16 -24.61
C GLU A 351 -87.20 47.24 -24.31
N ASP A 352 -87.65 46.68 -23.18
CA ASP A 352 -89.04 46.75 -22.73
C ASP A 352 -89.49 48.21 -22.55
N LYS A 353 -88.64 49.05 -21.95
CA LYS A 353 -88.87 50.49 -21.84
C LYS A 353 -89.04 51.14 -23.21
N ALA A 354 -88.15 50.86 -24.17
CA ALA A 354 -88.23 51.43 -25.52
C ALA A 354 -89.51 51.00 -26.25
N ILE A 355 -89.93 49.74 -26.08
CA ILE A 355 -91.22 49.24 -26.62
C ILE A 355 -92.39 50.01 -25.99
N LEU A 356 -92.40 50.16 -24.67
CA LEU A 356 -93.45 50.91 -23.97
C LEU A 356 -93.48 52.39 -24.40
N GLU A 357 -92.33 53.03 -24.54
CA GLU A 357 -92.20 54.40 -25.06
C GLU A 357 -92.76 54.49 -26.50
N SER A 358 -92.44 53.57 -27.39
CA SER A 358 -92.96 53.58 -28.76
C SER A 358 -94.49 53.40 -28.81
N ARG A 359 -95.04 52.54 -27.93
CA ARG A 359 -96.48 52.34 -27.79
C ARG A 359 -97.16 53.59 -27.25
N LEU A 360 -96.54 54.24 -26.27
CA LEU A 360 -97.02 55.51 -25.71
C LEU A 360 -97.08 56.58 -26.81
N HIS A 361 -95.99 56.80 -27.55
CA HIS A 361 -95.93 57.76 -28.65
C HIS A 361 -96.99 57.48 -29.73
N LYS A 362 -97.25 56.20 -30.05
CA LYS A 362 -98.31 55.83 -30.99
C LYS A 362 -99.71 56.17 -30.47
N VAL A 363 -99.99 55.89 -29.20
CA VAL A 363 -101.28 56.24 -28.58
C VAL A 363 -101.45 57.77 -28.53
N GLU A 364 -100.38 58.51 -28.24
CA GLU A 364 -100.37 59.97 -28.31
C GLU A 364 -100.64 60.48 -29.74
N SER A 365 -100.04 59.88 -30.77
CA SER A 365 -100.30 60.26 -32.16
C SER A 365 -101.72 59.90 -32.62
N ASP A 366 -102.22 58.72 -32.22
CA ASP A 366 -103.60 58.30 -32.52
C ASP A 366 -104.62 59.21 -31.82
N LEU A 367 -104.34 59.65 -30.59
CA LEU A 367 -105.17 60.59 -29.85
C LEU A 367 -105.22 61.96 -30.54
N THR A 368 -104.05 62.51 -30.90
CA THR A 368 -104.00 63.79 -31.64
C THR A 368 -104.70 63.71 -33.00
N ALA A 369 -104.56 62.59 -33.74
CA ALA A 369 -105.30 62.37 -34.98
C ALA A 369 -106.82 62.30 -34.75
N CYS A 370 -107.27 61.64 -33.67
CA CYS A 370 -108.68 61.64 -33.29
C CYS A 370 -109.20 63.04 -32.96
N ASP A 371 -108.41 63.86 -32.27
CA ASP A 371 -108.78 65.24 -31.95
C ASP A 371 -108.90 66.09 -33.22
N VAL A 372 -107.94 65.98 -34.15
CA VAL A 372 -108.00 66.64 -35.46
C VAL A 372 -109.22 66.20 -36.26
N ALA A 373 -109.52 64.89 -36.30
CA ALA A 373 -110.70 64.37 -36.99
C ALA A 373 -112.00 64.87 -36.35
N ARG A 374 -112.09 64.92 -35.01
CA ARG A 374 -113.24 65.50 -34.30
C ARG A 374 -113.44 66.97 -34.64
N GLU A 375 -112.35 67.74 -34.72
CA GLU A 375 -112.43 69.14 -35.15
C GLU A 375 -112.84 69.27 -36.62
N ALA A 376 -112.31 68.44 -37.51
CA ALA A 376 -112.71 68.41 -38.92
C ALA A 376 -114.20 68.11 -39.06
N LEU A 377 -114.73 67.08 -38.39
CA LEU A 377 -116.16 66.79 -38.37
C LEU A 377 -117.00 67.94 -37.80
N ARG A 378 -116.50 68.65 -36.79
CA ARG A 378 -117.19 69.86 -36.28
C ARG A 378 -117.24 70.96 -37.33
N ARG A 379 -116.14 71.21 -38.05
CA ARG A 379 -116.09 72.17 -39.17
C ARG A 379 -117.03 71.74 -40.29
N ASP A 380 -116.95 70.49 -40.72
CA ASP A 380 -117.80 69.92 -41.77
C ASP A 380 -119.27 70.02 -41.40
N LYS A 381 -119.64 69.68 -40.16
CA LYS A 381 -121.01 69.87 -39.65
C LYS A 381 -121.46 71.32 -39.81
N CYS A 382 -120.64 72.30 -39.41
CA CYS A 382 -120.97 73.71 -39.62
C CYS A 382 -121.16 74.05 -41.10
N THR A 383 -120.22 73.64 -41.97
CA THR A 383 -120.32 73.91 -43.42
C THR A 383 -121.51 73.23 -44.08
N PHE A 384 -121.87 72.01 -43.64
CA PHE A 384 -123.03 71.28 -44.14
C PHE A 384 -124.33 71.95 -43.71
N MET A 385 -124.42 72.42 -42.47
CA MET A 385 -125.57 73.23 -42.04
C MET A 385 -125.68 74.51 -42.87
N GLU A 386 -124.57 75.22 -43.11
CA GLU A 386 -124.56 76.40 -43.99
C GLU A 386 -124.96 76.07 -45.44
N PHE A 387 -124.52 74.93 -45.98
CA PHE A 387 -124.91 74.46 -47.31
C PHE A 387 -126.40 74.14 -47.37
N LEU A 388 -126.95 73.41 -46.41
CA LEU A 388 -128.38 73.10 -46.36
C LEU A 388 -129.22 74.38 -46.28
N ASP A 389 -128.76 75.37 -45.51
CA ASP A 389 -129.39 76.70 -45.49
C ASP A 389 -129.32 77.41 -46.85
N ARG A 390 -128.23 77.23 -47.63
CA ARG A 390 -128.13 77.77 -49.00
C ARG A 390 -128.94 76.99 -50.01
N LEU A 391 -128.99 75.66 -49.93
CA LEU A 391 -129.75 74.79 -50.83
C LEU A 391 -131.25 74.99 -50.62
N GLY A 392 -131.69 75.13 -49.36
CA GLY A 392 -133.06 75.54 -49.03
C GLY A 392 -133.43 76.88 -49.66
N ARG A 393 -132.50 77.84 -49.71
CA ARG A 393 -132.65 79.08 -50.47
C ARG A 393 -132.77 78.88 -51.98
N ALA A 394 -131.80 78.18 -52.58
CA ALA A 394 -131.78 77.95 -54.03
C ALA A 394 -132.98 77.15 -54.55
N LEU A 395 -133.51 76.22 -53.74
CA LEU A 395 -134.70 75.47 -54.04
C LEU A 395 -135.98 76.21 -53.64
N ASN A 396 -136.01 77.52 -53.36
CA ASN A 396 -137.22 78.25 -52.92
C ASN A 396 -138.02 77.47 -51.83
N MET A 397 -137.31 76.94 -50.83
CA MET A 397 -137.86 76.22 -49.66
C MET A 397 -137.56 76.97 -48.34
N GLU A 398 -137.25 78.27 -48.41
CA GLU A 398 -136.75 79.11 -47.30
C GLU A 398 -137.73 79.28 -46.14
N GLU A 399 -139.03 79.31 -46.45
CA GLU A 399 -140.09 79.50 -45.44
C GLU A 399 -140.42 78.18 -44.74
N VAL A 400 -140.28 77.05 -45.43
CA VAL A 400 -140.58 75.71 -44.92
C VAL A 400 -139.44 75.18 -44.00
N SER A 401 -138.20 75.62 -44.20
CA SER A 401 -137.04 75.16 -43.42
C SER A 401 -136.88 75.80 -42.04
N LYS A 402 -137.61 76.89 -41.72
CA LYS A 402 -137.53 77.54 -40.40
C LYS A 402 -138.43 76.89 -39.35
N ASP A 403 -139.51 76.24 -39.79
CA ASP A 403 -140.52 75.62 -38.91
C ASP A 403 -140.31 74.11 -38.74
N ILE A 404 -139.37 73.52 -39.48
CA ILE A 404 -139.05 72.10 -39.49
C ILE A 404 -137.60 71.95 -38.97
N GLY A 405 -137.40 71.31 -37.82
CA GLY A 405 -136.08 71.17 -37.19
C GLY A 405 -135.03 70.52 -38.12
N VAL A 406 -133.74 70.72 -37.80
CA VAL A 406 -132.58 70.32 -38.63
C VAL A 406 -132.66 68.87 -39.12
N ASP A 407 -133.25 67.97 -38.33
CA ASP A 407 -133.38 66.54 -38.64
C ASP A 407 -134.31 66.23 -39.83
N MET A 408 -135.25 67.13 -40.14
CA MET A 408 -136.24 66.96 -41.22
C MET A 408 -135.98 67.88 -42.43
N HIS A 409 -134.94 68.73 -42.34
CA HIS A 409 -134.54 69.68 -43.39
C HIS A 409 -133.97 68.98 -44.64
N THR A 410 -133.18 67.92 -44.46
CA THR A 410 -132.60 67.13 -45.55
C THR A 410 -133.65 66.33 -46.33
N GLU A 411 -134.63 65.73 -45.65
CA GLU A 411 -135.71 64.96 -46.29
C GLU A 411 -136.61 65.85 -47.17
N ALA A 412 -136.89 67.08 -46.73
CA ALA A 412 -137.66 68.05 -47.50
C ALA A 412 -136.95 68.51 -48.79
N LEU A 413 -135.63 68.71 -48.73
CA LEU A 413 -134.83 69.06 -49.91
C LEU A 413 -134.66 67.88 -50.87
N LEU A 414 -134.54 66.65 -50.35
CA LEU A 414 -134.43 65.43 -51.15
C LEU A 414 -135.65 65.18 -52.03
N VAL A 415 -136.87 65.32 -51.50
CA VAL A 415 -138.10 65.14 -52.30
C VAL A 415 -138.18 66.13 -53.47
N ARG A 416 -137.65 67.34 -53.30
CA ARG A 416 -137.61 68.38 -54.33
C ARG A 416 -136.49 68.14 -55.36
N ALA A 417 -135.34 67.65 -54.92
CA ALA A 417 -134.26 67.24 -55.80
C ALA A 417 -134.64 66.01 -56.64
N ASP A 418 -135.40 65.06 -56.09
CA ASP A 418 -135.87 63.85 -56.77
C ASP A 418 -136.95 64.14 -57.84
N GLN A 419 -137.64 65.28 -57.74
CA GLN A 419 -138.51 65.82 -58.80
C GLN A 419 -137.71 66.47 -59.95
N LEU A 420 -136.51 66.98 -59.69
CA LEU A 420 -135.63 67.63 -60.67
C LEU A 420 -134.63 66.65 -61.32
N ALA A 421 -134.21 65.59 -60.62
CA ALA A 421 -133.23 64.59 -61.07
C ALA A 421 -133.78 63.58 -62.11
N ARG A 422 -135.10 63.51 -62.33
CA ARG A 422 -135.73 62.63 -63.32
C ARG A 422 -135.60 63.11 -64.78
N LEU A 423 -134.93 64.25 -65.05
CA LEU A 423 -134.80 64.86 -66.38
C LEU A 423 -133.37 64.85 -66.97
N GLU A 424 -132.35 64.29 -66.30
CA GLU A 424 -130.95 64.37 -66.76
C GLU A 424 -130.15 63.05 -66.71
N SER A 425 -130.79 61.89 -66.89
CA SER A 425 -130.10 60.58 -66.89
C SER A 425 -129.76 60.02 -68.28
N ASP A 426 -129.17 60.80 -69.19
CA ASP A 426 -128.85 60.25 -70.54
C ASP A 426 -127.65 60.82 -71.29
N LYS A 427 -126.62 61.35 -70.61
CA LYS A 427 -125.33 61.68 -71.26
C LYS A 427 -124.16 61.48 -70.32
N MET A 428 -123.58 60.28 -70.25
CA MET A 428 -122.13 60.05 -70.00
C MET A 428 -121.78 58.55 -70.07
N VAL A 429 -121.77 57.99 -71.29
CA VAL A 429 -121.01 56.77 -71.58
C VAL A 429 -120.12 57.10 -72.78
N ASP A 430 -118.83 57.31 -72.54
CA ASP A 430 -117.74 57.09 -73.51
C ASP A 430 -116.36 57.54 -72.98
N LYS A 431 -115.73 56.76 -72.09
CA LYS A 431 -114.26 56.82 -71.83
C LYS A 431 -113.63 55.46 -71.46
N THR A 432 -114.11 54.36 -72.04
CA THR A 432 -113.68 52.99 -71.65
C THR A 432 -112.65 52.35 -72.59
N ALA A 433 -112.39 52.92 -73.78
CA ALA A 433 -111.47 52.33 -74.77
C ALA A 433 -109.98 52.72 -74.60
N ALA A 434 -109.66 53.85 -73.98
CA ALA A 434 -108.27 54.32 -73.81
C ALA A 434 -107.54 53.72 -72.59
N VAL A 435 -108.27 53.23 -71.59
CA VAL A 435 -107.71 52.67 -70.35
C VAL A 435 -107.06 51.29 -70.58
N TYR A 436 -107.62 50.49 -71.50
CA TYR A 436 -107.19 49.11 -71.70
C TYR A 436 -105.85 48.97 -72.45
N GLN A 437 -105.53 49.89 -73.37
CA GLN A 437 -104.28 49.85 -74.14
C GLN A 437 -103.05 50.26 -73.31
N LEU A 438 -103.20 51.24 -72.39
CA LEU A 438 -102.13 51.68 -71.49
C LEU A 438 -101.81 50.65 -70.40
N GLN A 439 -102.82 49.94 -69.88
CA GLN A 439 -102.63 48.87 -68.89
C GLN A 439 -101.81 47.69 -69.43
N ARG A 440 -101.98 47.32 -70.71
CA ARG A 440 -101.23 46.22 -71.32
C ARG A 440 -99.75 46.54 -71.52
N ARG A 441 -99.41 47.79 -71.88
CA ARG A 441 -98.03 48.24 -72.09
C ARG A 441 -97.23 48.32 -70.77
N VAL A 442 -97.86 48.78 -69.68
CA VAL A 442 -97.24 48.85 -68.35
C VAL A 442 -96.91 47.46 -67.80
N ARG A 443 -97.76 46.45 -68.08
CA ARG A 443 -97.54 45.08 -67.62
C ARG A 443 -96.29 44.44 -68.27
N THR A 444 -96.11 44.61 -69.58
CA THR A 444 -94.95 44.05 -70.30
C THR A 444 -93.62 44.67 -69.87
N LEU A 445 -93.58 45.97 -69.60
CA LEU A 445 -92.35 46.65 -69.14
C LEU A 445 -91.96 46.24 -67.71
N ARG A 446 -92.93 45.97 -66.82
CA ARG A 446 -92.66 45.45 -65.46
C ARG A 446 -92.04 44.05 -65.49
N GLU A 447 -92.54 43.17 -66.34
CA GLU A 447 -92.01 41.81 -66.49
C GLU A 447 -90.58 41.81 -67.06
N GLN A 448 -90.25 42.75 -67.94
CA GLN A 448 -88.89 42.90 -68.46
C GLN A 448 -87.90 43.43 -67.41
N LEU A 449 -88.32 44.37 -66.56
CA LEU A 449 -87.51 44.89 -65.45
C LEU A 449 -87.21 43.80 -64.42
N GLN A 450 -88.23 43.04 -64.00
CA GLN A 450 -88.08 41.93 -63.03
C GLN A 450 -87.09 40.86 -63.50
N ARG A 451 -87.05 40.55 -64.80
CA ARG A 451 -86.07 39.60 -65.37
C ARG A 451 -84.64 40.13 -65.29
N ARG A 452 -84.43 41.43 -65.47
CA ARG A 452 -83.12 42.06 -65.38
C ARG A 452 -82.64 42.17 -63.92
N ASP A 453 -83.54 42.46 -62.98
CA ASP A 453 -83.24 42.47 -61.55
C ASP A 453 -82.82 41.07 -61.06
N LEU A 454 -83.55 40.02 -61.46
CA LEU A 454 -83.19 38.64 -61.13
C LEU A 454 -81.80 38.26 -61.67
N HIS A 455 -81.46 38.72 -62.88
CA HIS A 455 -80.16 38.46 -63.47
C HIS A 455 -79.03 39.18 -62.73
N LEU A 456 -79.24 40.44 -62.33
CA LEU A 456 -78.28 41.21 -61.53
C LEU A 456 -78.07 40.57 -60.15
N ASP A 457 -79.13 40.10 -59.50
CA ASP A 457 -79.01 39.42 -58.21
C ASP A 457 -78.26 38.09 -58.29
N LEU A 458 -78.45 37.33 -59.37
CA LEU A 458 -77.67 36.12 -59.64
C LEU A 458 -76.18 36.43 -59.84
N LEU A 459 -75.84 37.52 -60.55
CA LEU A 459 -74.45 37.93 -60.74
C LEU A 459 -73.81 38.41 -59.44
N ARG A 460 -74.53 39.20 -58.62
CA ARG A 460 -74.06 39.63 -57.30
C ARG A 460 -73.79 38.45 -56.37
N ARG A 461 -74.68 37.45 -56.35
CA ARG A 461 -74.48 36.21 -55.57
C ARG A 461 -73.27 35.41 -56.06
N LYS A 462 -73.09 35.27 -57.38
CA LYS A 462 -71.90 34.60 -57.94
C LYS A 462 -70.61 35.32 -57.56
N LEU A 463 -70.61 36.65 -57.60
CA LEU A 463 -69.46 37.46 -57.19
C LEU A 463 -69.17 37.32 -55.69
N ALA A 464 -70.19 37.38 -54.84
CA ALA A 464 -70.05 37.18 -53.40
C ALA A 464 -69.46 35.79 -53.08
N LEU A 465 -69.99 34.74 -53.71
CA LEU A 465 -69.45 33.37 -53.56
C LEU A 465 -68.00 33.25 -54.03
N GLN A 466 -67.60 33.94 -55.10
CA GLN A 466 -66.19 33.96 -55.53
C GLN A 466 -65.30 34.70 -54.54
N VAL A 467 -65.73 35.84 -54.00
CA VAL A 467 -64.98 36.61 -52.99
C VAL A 467 -64.81 35.78 -51.72
N ASP A 468 -65.87 35.12 -51.26
CA ASP A 468 -65.82 34.25 -50.08
C ASP A 468 -64.93 33.02 -50.32
N SER A 469 -64.99 32.41 -51.52
CA SER A 469 -64.10 31.31 -51.90
C SER A 469 -62.62 31.73 -51.96
N CYS A 470 -62.32 32.94 -52.42
CA CYS A 470 -60.95 33.48 -52.39
C CYS A 470 -60.48 33.76 -50.95
N ARG A 471 -61.33 34.33 -50.10
CA ARG A 471 -61.02 34.55 -48.68
C ARG A 471 -60.77 33.24 -47.93
N ALA A 472 -61.63 32.24 -48.14
CA ALA A 472 -61.46 30.91 -47.53
C ALA A 472 -60.15 30.25 -47.96
N ARG A 473 -59.77 30.35 -49.25
CA ARG A 473 -58.48 29.85 -49.73
C ARG A 473 -57.29 30.56 -49.06
N ALA A 474 -57.33 31.89 -48.95
CA ALA A 474 -56.26 32.64 -48.30
C ALA A 474 -56.08 32.27 -46.81
N VAL A 475 -57.18 32.03 -46.09
CA VAL A 475 -57.13 31.57 -44.69
C VAL A 475 -56.48 30.18 -44.61
N VAL A 476 -56.92 29.23 -45.43
CA VAL A 476 -56.36 27.86 -45.46
C VAL A 476 -54.89 27.86 -45.84
N GLU A 477 -54.46 28.71 -46.78
CA GLU A 477 -53.05 28.89 -47.13
C GLU A 477 -52.24 29.44 -45.94
N SER A 478 -52.75 30.44 -45.23
CA SER A 478 -52.09 30.99 -44.03
C SER A 478 -51.96 29.98 -42.89
N GLU A 479 -53.01 29.20 -42.62
CA GLU A 479 -52.99 28.13 -41.62
C GLU A 479 -51.99 27.03 -41.99
N ARG A 480 -51.92 26.66 -43.28
CA ARG A 480 -50.96 25.69 -43.79
C ARG A 480 -49.51 26.17 -43.62
N ASP A 481 -49.25 27.45 -43.88
CA ASP A 481 -47.92 28.04 -43.70
C ASP A 481 -47.53 28.10 -42.22
N GLU A 482 -48.47 28.44 -41.34
CA GLU A 482 -48.25 28.41 -39.89
C GLU A 482 -47.95 27.00 -39.38
N ILE A 483 -48.72 26.00 -39.79
CA ILE A 483 -48.49 24.59 -39.43
C ILE A 483 -47.12 24.14 -39.96
N SER A 484 -46.78 24.50 -41.20
CA SER A 484 -45.49 24.18 -41.81
C SER A 484 -44.32 24.82 -41.06
N LEU A 485 -44.47 26.05 -40.58
CA LEU A 485 -43.47 26.73 -39.75
C LEU A 485 -43.33 26.06 -38.37
N ARG A 486 -44.44 25.70 -37.73
CA ARG A 486 -44.44 24.97 -36.44
C ARG A 486 -43.78 23.60 -36.58
N ALA A 487 -44.08 22.86 -37.65
CA ALA A 487 -43.45 21.57 -37.95
C ALA A 487 -41.92 21.72 -38.13
N LYS A 488 -41.46 22.73 -38.88
CA LYS A 488 -40.01 23.03 -39.02
C LYS A 488 -39.34 23.37 -37.69
N LYS A 489 -40.01 24.14 -36.81
CA LYS A 489 -39.48 24.45 -35.46
C LYS A 489 -39.39 23.20 -34.58
N LEU A 490 -40.40 22.34 -34.62
CA LEU A 490 -40.39 21.07 -33.90
C LEU A 490 -39.31 20.13 -34.44
N GLN A 491 -39.13 20.05 -35.76
CA GLN A 491 -38.07 19.26 -36.38
C GLN A 491 -36.69 19.70 -35.90
N LYS A 492 -36.40 21.01 -35.89
CA LYS A 492 -35.13 21.53 -35.35
C LYS A 492 -34.92 21.15 -33.88
N LYS A 493 -35.98 21.15 -33.06
CA LYS A 493 -35.90 20.70 -31.66
C LYS A 493 -35.60 19.20 -31.58
N VAL A 494 -36.21 18.38 -32.44
CA VAL A 494 -35.91 16.94 -32.54
C VAL A 494 -34.45 16.74 -32.92
N ASP A 495 -33.93 17.47 -33.90
CA ASP A 495 -32.53 17.36 -34.33
C ASP A 495 -31.57 17.76 -33.19
N CYS A 496 -31.85 18.84 -32.46
CA CYS A 496 -31.07 19.23 -31.28
C CYS A 496 -31.10 18.15 -30.18
N LEU A 497 -32.27 17.57 -29.89
CA LEU A 497 -32.40 16.51 -28.89
C LEU A 497 -31.70 15.22 -29.32
N GLN A 498 -31.71 14.89 -30.63
CA GLN A 498 -30.97 13.76 -31.19
C GLN A 498 -29.47 13.96 -31.05
N LEU A 499 -28.96 15.18 -31.28
CA LEU A 499 -27.55 15.52 -31.07
C LEU A 499 -27.15 15.34 -29.60
N GLN A 500 -27.94 15.91 -28.67
CA GLN A 500 -27.71 15.76 -27.23
C GLN A 500 -27.76 14.30 -26.78
N LEU A 501 -28.66 13.49 -27.34
CA LEU A 501 -28.72 12.06 -27.07
C LEU A 501 -27.48 11.32 -27.61
N ALA A 502 -26.96 11.71 -28.77
CA ALA A 502 -25.74 11.15 -29.32
C ALA A 502 -24.53 11.48 -28.44
N GLU A 503 -24.39 12.73 -28.00
CA GLU A 503 -23.36 13.19 -27.05
C GLU A 503 -23.46 12.46 -25.70
N ALA A 504 -24.67 12.31 -25.15
CA ALA A 504 -24.87 11.55 -23.92
C ALA A 504 -24.46 10.07 -24.09
N ARG A 505 -24.73 9.47 -25.26
CA ARG A 505 -24.30 8.10 -25.57
C ARG A 505 -22.78 7.98 -25.72
N THR A 506 -22.09 8.97 -26.30
CA THR A 506 -20.61 8.95 -26.38
C THR A 506 -20.01 9.09 -24.99
N LEU A 507 -20.48 10.06 -24.19
CA LEU A 507 -20.04 10.22 -22.79
C LEU A 507 -20.26 8.95 -21.97
N ASN A 508 -21.37 8.23 -22.16
CA ASN A 508 -21.62 6.97 -21.47
C ASN A 508 -20.62 5.87 -21.87
N ARG A 509 -20.20 5.83 -23.15
CA ARG A 509 -19.16 4.90 -23.61
C ARG A 509 -17.80 5.25 -23.03
N ASP A 510 -17.45 6.54 -22.99
CA ASP A 510 -16.19 7.02 -22.44
C ASP A 510 -16.09 6.71 -20.94
N LEU A 511 -17.17 6.95 -20.18
CA LEU A 511 -17.24 6.59 -18.76
C LEU A 511 -17.11 5.08 -18.54
N LYS A 512 -17.71 4.24 -19.42
CA LYS A 512 -17.54 2.78 -19.35
C LYS A 512 -16.10 2.35 -19.64
N ALA A 513 -15.43 2.99 -20.60
CA ALA A 513 -14.02 2.74 -20.88
C ALA A 513 -13.14 3.12 -19.68
N GLN A 514 -13.35 4.32 -19.11
CA GLN A 514 -12.64 4.76 -17.90
C GLN A 514 -12.88 3.83 -16.71
N LEU A 515 -14.09 3.28 -16.56
CA LEU A 515 -14.39 2.30 -15.51
C LEU A 515 -13.62 0.99 -15.72
N ALA A 516 -13.46 0.54 -16.97
CA ALA A 516 -12.65 -0.63 -17.29
C ALA A 516 -11.16 -0.38 -17.00
N ASP A 517 -10.63 0.76 -17.43
CA ASP A 517 -9.24 1.15 -17.15
C ASP A 517 -8.97 1.26 -15.64
N ALA A 518 -9.94 1.79 -14.87
CA ALA A 518 -9.85 1.85 -13.41
C ALA A 518 -9.88 0.45 -12.76
N ALA A 519 -10.65 -0.49 -13.32
CA ALA A 519 -10.66 -1.87 -12.87
C ALA A 519 -9.31 -2.56 -13.12
N ASP A 520 -8.68 -2.33 -14.28
CA ASP A 520 -7.35 -2.85 -14.60
C ASP A 520 -6.26 -2.24 -13.70
N CYS A 521 -6.33 -0.93 -13.43
CA CYS A 521 -5.47 -0.27 -12.45
C CYS A 521 -5.62 -0.88 -11.05
N LYS A 522 -6.85 -1.26 -10.66
CA LYS A 522 -7.10 -1.93 -9.38
C LYS A 522 -6.53 -3.35 -9.35
N ILE A 523 -6.67 -4.12 -10.43
CA ILE A 523 -6.09 -5.47 -10.54
C ILE A 523 -4.56 -5.39 -10.39
N THR A 524 -3.90 -4.52 -11.15
CA THR A 524 -2.45 -4.34 -11.09
C THR A 524 -1.97 -3.85 -9.73
N ALA A 525 -2.74 -2.98 -9.04
CA ALA A 525 -2.43 -2.57 -7.68
C ALA A 525 -2.51 -3.74 -6.68
N LEU A 526 -3.52 -4.61 -6.80
CA LEU A 526 -3.67 -5.80 -5.95
C LEU A 526 -2.56 -6.82 -6.21
N GLU A 527 -2.12 -7.02 -7.45
CA GLU A 527 -1.00 -7.88 -7.78
C GLU A 527 0.32 -7.35 -7.19
N ARG A 528 0.55 -6.03 -7.25
CA ARG A 528 1.69 -5.39 -6.59
C ARG A 528 1.64 -5.55 -5.08
N ALA A 529 0.47 -5.40 -4.45
CA ALA A 529 0.31 -5.62 -3.02
C ALA A 529 0.66 -7.05 -2.61
N ARG A 530 0.13 -8.06 -3.33
CA ARG A 530 0.50 -9.48 -3.12
C ARG A 530 2.01 -9.71 -3.28
N ARG A 531 2.63 -9.07 -4.26
CA ARG A 531 4.08 -9.19 -4.47
C ARG A 531 4.88 -8.57 -3.33
N ILE A 532 4.43 -7.46 -2.78
CA ILE A 532 5.04 -6.84 -1.59
C ILE A 532 4.92 -7.79 -0.39
N GLU A 533 3.75 -8.39 -0.15
CA GLU A 533 3.54 -9.37 0.93
C GLU A 533 4.48 -10.59 0.78
N GLU A 534 4.62 -11.13 -0.44
CA GLU A 534 5.58 -12.21 -0.72
C GLU A 534 7.03 -11.80 -0.43
N LEU A 535 7.43 -10.59 -0.83
CA LEU A 535 8.79 -10.08 -0.59
C LEU A 535 9.03 -9.80 0.89
N GLN A 536 8.03 -9.30 1.62
CA GLN A 536 8.09 -9.11 3.07
C GLN A 536 8.27 -10.45 3.78
N LYS A 537 7.53 -11.49 3.38
CA LYS A 537 7.69 -12.84 3.94
C LYS A 537 9.12 -13.37 3.72
N ARG A 538 9.64 -13.24 2.50
CA ARG A 538 11.02 -13.65 2.17
C ARG A 538 12.07 -12.85 2.96
N LEU A 539 11.83 -11.57 3.19
CA LEU A 539 12.71 -10.73 4.01
C LEU A 539 12.72 -11.22 5.46
N MET A 540 11.55 -11.51 6.05
CA MET A 540 11.45 -12.07 7.40
C MET A 540 12.18 -13.41 7.51
N ASP A 541 11.99 -14.33 6.55
CA ASP A 541 12.69 -15.61 6.53
C ASP A 541 14.23 -15.41 6.46
N ALA A 542 14.70 -14.48 5.63
CA ALA A 542 16.11 -14.14 5.52
C ALA A 542 16.66 -13.51 6.81
N GLU A 543 15.89 -12.67 7.49
CA GLU A 543 16.26 -12.08 8.78
C GLU A 543 16.38 -13.14 9.87
N VAL A 544 15.46 -14.11 9.92
CA VAL A 544 15.54 -15.25 10.84
C VAL A 544 16.84 -16.01 10.62
N VAL A 545 17.17 -16.35 9.37
CA VAL A 545 18.43 -17.03 9.03
C VAL A 545 19.64 -16.19 9.42
N ARG A 546 19.63 -14.87 9.12
CA ARG A 546 20.71 -13.95 9.53
C ARG A 546 20.92 -13.95 11.04
N THR A 547 19.84 -13.92 11.84
CA THR A 547 19.97 -13.96 13.31
C THR A 547 20.54 -15.28 13.81
N GLN A 548 20.18 -16.41 13.21
CA GLN A 548 20.74 -17.72 13.56
C GLN A 548 22.24 -17.79 13.26
N TYR A 549 22.68 -17.33 12.07
CA TYR A 549 24.10 -17.30 11.73
C TYR A 549 24.89 -16.30 12.58
N ASN A 550 24.33 -15.12 12.90
CA ASN A 550 24.96 -14.19 13.82
C ASN A 550 25.16 -14.79 15.22
N ARG A 551 24.17 -15.53 15.75
CA ARG A 551 24.33 -16.27 17.01
C ARG A 551 25.46 -17.28 16.91
N LYS A 552 25.54 -18.05 15.82
CA LYS A 552 26.60 -19.03 15.59
C LYS A 552 27.98 -18.38 15.50
N VAL A 553 28.10 -17.26 14.80
CA VAL A 553 29.34 -16.48 14.72
C VAL A 553 29.77 -15.96 16.09
N ASN A 554 28.84 -15.48 16.91
CA ASN A 554 29.15 -15.02 18.25
C ASN A 554 29.66 -16.16 19.14
N ILE A 555 29.00 -17.33 19.11
CA ILE A 555 29.46 -18.52 19.81
C ILE A 555 30.89 -18.91 19.39
N LEU A 556 31.17 -18.93 18.08
CA LEU A 556 32.51 -19.23 17.57
C LEU A 556 33.54 -18.17 17.99
N LYS A 557 33.18 -16.89 17.98
CA LYS A 557 34.06 -15.81 18.48
C LYS A 557 34.40 -16.00 19.95
N ASP A 558 33.43 -16.36 20.78
CA ASP A 558 33.65 -16.57 22.21
C ASP A 558 34.49 -17.83 22.46
N GLN A 559 34.29 -18.90 21.69
CA GLN A 559 35.16 -20.10 21.71
C GLN A 559 36.61 -19.76 21.31
N VAL A 560 36.81 -18.96 20.26
CA VAL A 560 38.15 -18.52 19.83
C VAL A 560 38.80 -17.63 20.91
N ARG A 561 38.04 -16.75 21.56
CA ARG A 561 38.56 -15.95 22.68
C ARG A 561 38.95 -16.82 23.87
N ALA A 562 38.11 -17.77 24.26
CA ALA A 562 38.39 -18.66 25.38
C ALA A 562 39.63 -19.53 25.14
N THR A 563 39.76 -20.09 23.93
CA THR A 563 40.95 -20.88 23.53
C THR A 563 42.21 -20.00 23.47
N ALA A 564 42.12 -18.78 22.94
CA ALA A 564 43.25 -17.84 22.94
C ALA A 564 43.68 -17.44 24.36
N GLN A 565 42.72 -17.21 25.28
CA GLN A 565 43.01 -16.93 26.69
C GLN A 565 43.69 -18.11 27.39
N SER A 566 43.19 -19.32 27.19
CA SER A 566 43.79 -20.55 27.73
C SER A 566 45.21 -20.76 27.20
N ALA A 567 45.43 -20.62 25.88
CA ALA A 567 46.76 -20.73 25.29
C ALA A 567 47.74 -19.65 25.78
N ASN A 568 47.26 -18.42 26.01
CA ASN A 568 48.08 -17.36 26.61
C ASN A 568 48.42 -17.65 28.07
N GLN A 569 47.47 -18.19 28.85
CA GLN A 569 47.71 -18.61 30.22
C GLN A 569 48.76 -19.72 30.28
N GLU A 570 48.65 -20.76 29.45
CA GLU A 570 49.64 -21.83 29.35
C GLU A 570 51.02 -21.30 28.95
N ARG A 571 51.09 -20.38 27.97
CA ARG A 571 52.35 -19.72 27.60
C ARG A 571 52.94 -18.95 28.76
N SER A 572 52.14 -18.17 29.49
CA SER A 572 52.62 -17.40 30.65
C SER A 572 53.14 -18.30 31.78
N LEU A 573 52.48 -19.44 32.02
CA LEU A 573 52.93 -20.44 32.99
C LEU A 573 54.22 -21.11 32.54
N GLY A 574 54.33 -21.47 31.26
CA GLY A 574 55.54 -22.04 30.66
C GLY A 574 56.73 -21.07 30.69
N GLU A 575 56.50 -19.79 30.39
CA GLU A 575 57.50 -18.73 30.49
C GLU A 575 57.97 -18.54 31.93
N HIS A 576 57.05 -18.53 32.90
CA HIS A 576 57.37 -18.44 34.32
C HIS A 576 58.19 -19.64 34.79
N ALA A 577 57.80 -20.86 34.44
CA ALA A 577 58.56 -22.08 34.74
C ALA A 577 59.96 -22.06 34.11
N ALA A 578 60.08 -21.63 32.85
CA ALA A 578 61.36 -21.47 32.19
C ALA A 578 62.24 -20.39 32.85
N HIS A 579 61.64 -19.31 33.37
CA HIS A 579 62.35 -18.29 34.13
C HIS A 579 62.96 -18.87 35.40
N LEU A 580 62.15 -19.58 36.20
CA LEU A 580 62.61 -20.23 37.43
C LEU A 580 63.75 -21.22 37.15
N LEU A 581 63.62 -22.06 36.11
CA LEU A 581 64.68 -22.99 35.73
C LEU A 581 65.97 -22.28 35.28
N ARG A 582 65.86 -21.13 34.61
CA ARG A 582 67.03 -20.30 34.27
C ARG A 582 67.68 -19.72 35.52
N GLU A 583 66.89 -19.22 36.47
CA GLU A 583 67.40 -18.72 37.75
C GLU A 583 68.12 -19.82 38.53
N ASP A 584 67.52 -21.00 38.68
CA ASP A 584 68.12 -22.17 39.34
C ASP A 584 69.42 -22.62 38.65
N LEU A 585 69.45 -22.62 37.32
CA LEU A 585 70.65 -22.93 36.55
C LEU A 585 71.74 -21.90 36.77
N THR A 586 71.41 -20.60 36.78
CA THR A 586 72.38 -19.54 37.05
C THR A 586 72.93 -19.62 38.47
N SER A 587 72.07 -19.89 39.46
CA SER A 587 72.43 -20.13 40.85
C SER A 587 73.36 -21.34 40.99
N SER A 588 73.02 -22.46 40.34
CA SER A 588 73.83 -23.68 40.34
C SER A 588 75.20 -23.46 39.68
N LYS A 589 75.25 -22.72 38.56
CA LYS A 589 76.52 -22.33 37.91
C LYS A 589 77.36 -21.44 38.82
N ALA A 590 76.75 -20.49 39.53
CA ALA A 590 77.44 -19.64 40.48
C ALA A 590 78.04 -20.48 41.62
N ALA A 591 77.24 -21.37 42.23
CA ALA A 591 77.70 -22.29 43.28
C ALA A 591 78.84 -23.21 42.80
N LEU A 592 78.75 -23.74 41.58
CA LEU A 592 79.80 -24.57 40.99
C LEU A 592 81.09 -23.75 40.76
N SER A 593 80.97 -22.52 40.26
CA SER A 593 82.13 -21.65 40.07
C SER A 593 82.82 -21.29 41.39
N GLU A 594 82.05 -21.13 42.46
CA GLU A 594 82.58 -20.90 43.81
C GLU A 594 83.26 -22.15 44.36
N ALA A 595 82.67 -23.33 44.17
CA ALA A 595 83.28 -24.60 44.55
C ALA A 595 84.61 -24.83 43.81
N ALA A 596 84.66 -24.60 42.50
CA ALA A 596 85.88 -24.69 41.70
C ALA A 596 86.97 -23.70 42.16
N ARG A 597 86.58 -22.46 42.52
CA ARG A 597 87.51 -21.48 43.11
C ARG A 597 88.08 -21.97 44.44
N LYS A 598 87.24 -22.51 45.34
CA LYS A 598 87.67 -23.08 46.64
C LYS A 598 88.60 -24.28 46.44
N GLU A 599 88.29 -25.16 45.50
CA GLU A 599 89.15 -26.30 45.14
C GLU A 599 90.52 -25.83 44.64
N THR A 600 90.54 -24.85 43.74
CA THR A 600 91.81 -24.29 43.22
C THR A 600 92.64 -23.67 44.35
N GLN A 601 92.01 -22.95 45.29
CA GLN A 601 92.67 -22.42 46.47
C GLN A 601 93.25 -23.54 47.35
N LEU A 602 92.50 -24.61 47.61
CA LEU A 602 92.98 -25.77 48.40
C LEU A 602 94.15 -26.48 47.69
N LEU A 603 94.11 -26.64 46.37
CA LEU A 603 95.21 -27.19 45.58
C LEU A 603 96.46 -26.29 45.65
N SER A 604 96.28 -24.96 45.58
CA SER A 604 97.39 -24.01 45.71
C SER A 604 98.02 -24.03 47.12
N PHE A 605 97.18 -24.12 48.16
CA PHE A 605 97.62 -24.26 49.55
C PHE A 605 98.39 -25.58 49.73
N ARG A 606 97.81 -26.68 49.26
CA ARG A 606 98.44 -28.01 49.24
C ARG A 606 99.80 -27.97 48.57
N SER A 607 99.91 -27.37 47.38
CA SER A 607 101.18 -27.24 46.68
C SER A 607 102.22 -26.44 47.47
N SER A 608 101.79 -25.37 48.14
CA SER A 608 102.65 -24.55 49.00
C SER A 608 103.16 -25.33 50.21
N VAL A 609 102.29 -26.13 50.84
CA VAL A 609 102.64 -27.04 51.95
C VAL A 609 103.62 -28.12 51.48
N CYS A 610 103.40 -28.75 50.33
CA CYS A 610 104.33 -29.72 49.74
C CYS A 610 105.72 -29.10 49.52
N LYS A 611 105.79 -27.89 48.95
CA LYS A 611 107.05 -27.15 48.76
C LYS A 611 107.77 -26.87 50.08
N LEU A 612 107.05 -26.43 51.11
CA LEU A 612 107.61 -26.18 52.45
C LEU A 612 108.16 -27.45 53.12
N LEU A 613 107.58 -28.61 52.83
CA LEU A 613 107.97 -29.91 53.40
C LEU A 613 109.00 -30.68 52.55
N GLY A 614 109.43 -30.11 51.42
CA GLY A 614 110.31 -30.80 50.47
C GLY A 614 109.72 -32.12 49.95
N VAL A 615 108.41 -32.13 49.68
CA VAL A 615 107.69 -33.27 49.11
C VAL A 615 107.33 -32.94 47.67
N ASP A 616 107.73 -33.80 46.74
CA ASP A 616 107.32 -33.65 45.34
C ASP A 616 105.86 -34.03 45.15
N LEU A 617 105.16 -33.29 44.28
CA LEU A 617 103.80 -33.65 43.86
C LEU A 617 103.86 -34.72 42.76
N PRO A 618 102.94 -35.71 42.73
CA PRO A 618 101.81 -35.89 43.64
C PRO A 618 102.16 -36.71 44.90
N ALA A 619 101.85 -36.15 46.08
CA ALA A 619 101.97 -36.85 47.37
C ALA A 619 100.59 -37.16 47.95
N SER A 620 100.43 -38.20 48.77
CA SER A 620 99.15 -38.47 49.44
C SER A 620 98.92 -37.49 50.61
N ASP A 621 97.64 -37.22 50.95
CA ASP A 621 97.29 -36.40 52.14
C ASP A 621 97.96 -36.96 53.40
N TYR A 622 97.97 -38.28 53.51
CA TYR A 622 98.60 -39.00 54.61
C TYR A 622 100.09 -38.73 54.72
N GLU A 623 100.82 -38.71 53.59
CA GLU A 623 102.27 -38.46 53.57
C GLU A 623 102.63 -37.02 53.94
N ILE A 624 101.88 -36.05 53.43
CA ILE A 624 102.01 -34.63 53.77
C ILE A 624 101.75 -34.42 55.27
N LEU A 625 100.66 -35.00 55.79
CA LEU A 625 100.31 -34.95 57.20
C LEU A 625 101.38 -35.63 58.08
N ALA A 626 101.90 -36.77 57.68
CA ALA A 626 102.95 -37.49 58.43
C ALA A 626 104.26 -36.68 58.52
N ARG A 627 104.66 -36.00 57.43
CA ARG A 627 105.85 -35.12 57.45
C ARG A 627 105.62 -33.84 58.27
N LEU A 628 104.44 -33.22 58.19
CA LEU A 628 104.07 -32.10 59.07
C LEU A 628 104.12 -32.51 60.54
N GLN A 629 103.55 -33.66 60.88
CA GLN A 629 103.58 -34.19 62.24
C GLN A 629 105.01 -34.42 62.72
N LYS A 630 105.90 -34.98 61.89
CA LYS A 630 107.32 -35.12 62.20
C LYS A 630 108.03 -33.77 62.37
N LEU A 631 107.76 -32.78 61.52
CA LEU A 631 108.34 -31.44 61.60
C LEU A 631 107.86 -30.70 62.86
N ILE A 632 106.57 -30.80 63.20
CA ILE A 632 105.99 -30.25 64.43
C ILE A 632 106.57 -30.96 65.66
N ALA A 633 106.72 -32.29 65.63
CA ALA A 633 107.35 -33.05 66.70
C ALA A 633 108.82 -32.62 66.88
N ALA A 634 109.59 -32.54 65.80
CA ALA A 634 110.97 -32.06 65.84
C ALA A 634 111.08 -30.61 66.33
N HIS A 635 110.16 -29.72 65.96
CA HIS A 635 110.13 -28.34 66.45
C HIS A 635 109.74 -28.29 67.94
N ARG A 636 108.79 -29.12 68.39
CA ARG A 636 108.46 -29.26 69.82
C ARG A 636 109.67 -29.78 70.61
N ASP A 637 110.37 -30.78 70.11
CA ASP A 637 111.58 -31.33 70.73
C ASP A 637 112.71 -30.29 70.75
N PHE A 638 112.94 -29.55 69.65
CA PHE A 638 113.90 -28.44 69.60
C PHE A 638 113.54 -27.32 70.58
N THR A 639 112.25 -26.96 70.70
CA THR A 639 111.77 -25.96 71.65
C THR A 639 111.92 -26.44 73.11
N LEU A 640 111.75 -27.74 73.37
CA LEU A 640 112.00 -28.35 74.67
C LEU A 640 113.49 -28.41 75.03
N VAL A 641 114.38 -28.59 74.05
CA VAL A 641 115.84 -28.53 74.22
C VAL A 641 116.33 -27.09 74.38
N SER A 642 115.76 -26.13 73.64
CA SER A 642 116.07 -24.69 73.75
C SER A 642 115.62 -24.10 75.10
N ARG A 643 114.66 -24.74 75.78
CA ARG A 643 114.24 -24.40 77.17
C ARG A 643 115.13 -25.01 78.26
N ARG A 644 116.12 -25.85 77.94
CA ARG A 644 117.06 -26.45 78.92
C ARG A 644 118.39 -25.70 79.09
N TRP A 645 118.63 -24.60 78.37
CA TRP A 645 119.90 -23.85 78.40
C TRP A 645 119.83 -22.42 78.93
N ASP A 646 118.66 -21.93 79.35
CA ASP A 646 118.56 -20.61 79.99
C ASP A 646 117.68 -20.63 81.23
N HIS A 647 118.33 -20.68 82.40
CA HIS A 647 117.79 -20.20 83.67
C HIS A 647 118.74 -19.14 84.24
N ASN A 648 118.41 -17.86 84.04
CA ASN A 648 118.56 -16.80 85.03
C ASN A 648 117.72 -15.56 84.61
N GLU A 649 116.86 -15.13 85.55
CA GLU A 649 115.84 -14.05 85.65
C GLU A 649 116.18 -12.62 85.13
N PRO A 650 115.26 -11.59 85.13
CA PRO A 650 113.92 -11.48 85.79
C PRO A 650 112.75 -10.88 84.95
N LEU A 651 111.54 -10.86 85.53
CA LEU A 651 110.29 -10.18 85.11
C LEU A 651 110.45 -8.64 84.94
N PRO A 652 109.68 -7.95 84.04
CA PRO A 652 108.40 -7.34 84.47
C PRO A 652 107.26 -7.16 83.42
N LEU A 653 106.02 -7.29 83.92
CA LEU A 653 104.76 -6.49 83.77
C LEU A 653 104.27 -5.85 82.44
N ALA A 654 102.99 -6.21 82.13
CA ALA A 654 101.84 -5.44 81.57
C ALA A 654 101.96 -4.79 80.16
N VAL A 655 100.97 -4.90 79.24
CA VAL A 655 99.63 -4.25 79.20
C VAL A 655 98.81 -4.85 78.00
N PRO A 656 97.46 -4.77 77.98
CA PRO A 656 96.57 -5.67 77.24
C PRO A 656 95.94 -5.07 75.95
N CYS A 657 95.38 -5.94 75.09
CA CYS A 657 94.23 -5.59 74.22
C CYS A 657 93.40 -6.82 73.82
N ALA A 658 92.11 -6.74 74.13
CA ALA A 658 91.00 -7.49 73.54
C ALA A 658 90.83 -7.07 72.05
N VAL A 659 90.05 -7.67 71.14
CA VAL A 659 88.69 -8.27 71.17
C VAL A 659 88.53 -9.14 69.85
N PRO A 660 87.33 -9.64 69.44
CA PRO A 660 86.89 -11.04 69.52
C PRO A 660 86.81 -11.77 68.16
N CYS A 661 86.77 -13.11 68.17
CA CYS A 661 86.10 -13.87 67.11
C CYS A 661 85.19 -14.92 67.75
N THR A 662 83.91 -14.76 67.47
CA THR A 662 82.76 -15.52 67.96
C THR A 662 82.84 -17.02 67.67
N PRO A 663 82.28 -17.89 68.54
CA PRO A 663 82.08 -19.30 68.23
C PRO A 663 81.01 -19.45 67.12
N PRO A 664 81.11 -20.44 66.23
CA PRO A 664 79.99 -20.82 65.37
C PRO A 664 78.86 -21.41 66.24
N PRO A 665 77.58 -21.08 65.99
CA PRO A 665 76.48 -21.70 66.72
C PRO A 665 76.29 -23.16 66.29
N PRO A 666 75.73 -23.99 67.19
CA PRO A 666 75.47 -25.39 66.92
C PRO A 666 74.32 -25.54 65.92
N VAL A 667 74.53 -26.39 64.90
CA VAL A 667 73.47 -26.85 64.01
C VAL A 667 72.60 -27.83 64.79
N ARG A 668 71.35 -27.45 65.08
CA ARG A 668 70.26 -28.39 65.41
C ARG A 668 68.92 -27.90 64.83
N PRO A 669 68.00 -28.85 64.57
CA PRO A 669 67.11 -28.85 63.42
C PRO A 669 65.74 -28.26 63.75
N LEU A 670 65.07 -27.64 62.78
CA LEU A 670 63.65 -27.34 62.87
C LEU A 670 62.95 -27.55 61.52
N SER A 671 61.88 -28.33 61.65
CA SER A 671 60.87 -28.81 60.70
C SER A 671 60.06 -27.70 60.00
N PRO A 672 59.18 -28.05 59.03
CA PRO A 672 58.56 -27.13 58.07
C PRO A 672 57.23 -26.54 58.57
N HIS A 673 56.61 -25.69 57.73
CA HIS A 673 55.38 -24.87 57.88
C HIS A 673 55.69 -23.41 58.27
N ARG A 674 55.15 -22.35 57.63
CA ARG A 674 53.93 -22.13 56.82
C ARG A 674 54.09 -20.83 55.97
N PRO A 675 53.14 -20.48 55.08
CA PRO A 675 53.26 -19.51 53.98
C PRO A 675 52.80 -18.08 54.33
N LEU A 676 53.09 -17.13 53.44
CA LEU A 676 52.46 -15.81 53.35
C LEU A 676 51.76 -15.75 51.99
N SER A 677 50.42 -15.70 51.93
CA SER A 677 49.53 -14.55 52.18
C SER A 677 49.48 -13.57 51.01
N ALA A 678 48.40 -13.64 50.23
CA ALA A 678 47.82 -12.51 49.51
C ALA A 678 46.30 -12.73 49.37
N ARG A 679 45.58 -12.13 50.33
CA ARG A 679 44.22 -11.56 50.29
C ARG A 679 43.18 -12.16 49.30
N CYS A 680 42.25 -12.93 49.87
CA CYS A 680 40.84 -12.90 49.49
C CYS A 680 40.09 -11.99 50.47
N LEU A 681 39.23 -11.11 49.96
CA LEU A 681 38.07 -10.58 50.68
C LEU A 681 36.83 -11.07 49.93
N LEU A 682 36.02 -11.88 50.63
CA LEU A 682 34.62 -12.19 50.36
C LEU A 682 33.82 -10.89 50.63
N ALA A 683 33.01 -10.42 49.69
CA ALA A 683 31.58 -10.74 49.54
C ALA A 683 30.76 -10.39 50.79
N ASP A 684 29.91 -9.37 50.66
CA ASP A 684 28.52 -9.42 51.14
C ASP A 684 27.66 -8.45 50.33
N ASP A 685 26.51 -8.98 49.92
CA ASP A 685 25.41 -8.35 49.21
C ASP A 685 24.78 -7.19 50.00
N LEU A 686 24.20 -6.22 49.28
CA LEU A 686 22.87 -5.68 49.59
C LEU A 686 22.38 -4.77 48.45
N THR A 687 21.30 -5.24 47.84
CA THR A 687 20.32 -4.55 46.99
C THR A 687 19.89 -3.19 47.53
N ALA A 688 19.83 -2.18 46.65
CA ALA A 688 18.82 -1.12 46.70
C ALA A 688 18.62 -0.50 45.30
N GLU A 689 17.40 -0.65 44.80
CA GLU A 689 16.82 0.03 43.66
C GLU A 689 16.78 1.55 43.89
N LEU A 690 16.94 2.35 42.82
CA LEU A 690 16.04 3.44 42.39
C LEU A 690 16.75 4.45 41.47
N ASN A 691 16.22 4.55 40.25
CA ASN A 691 16.02 5.77 39.45
C ASN A 691 17.20 6.72 39.15
N SER A 692 17.65 6.74 37.90
CA SER A 692 17.50 7.93 37.05
C SER A 692 17.67 7.59 35.55
N VAL A 693 16.53 7.55 34.86
CA VAL A 693 16.41 7.86 33.42
C VAL A 693 16.39 9.40 33.30
N LEU A 694 16.71 9.93 32.10
CA LEU A 694 16.92 11.33 31.69
C LEU A 694 18.41 11.73 31.77
N ASP A 695 19.10 12.22 30.73
CA ASP A 695 18.71 12.91 29.49
C ASP A 695 19.76 12.63 28.41
N ASP A 696 19.33 12.47 27.15
CA ASP A 696 20.14 12.73 25.95
C ASP A 696 19.19 12.81 24.73
N ILE A 697 18.39 13.87 24.69
CA ILE A 697 17.71 14.38 23.49
C ILE A 697 17.75 15.89 23.59
N ASP A 698 18.55 16.55 22.75
CA ASP A 698 18.21 17.77 22.02
C ASP A 698 19.45 18.29 21.30
N ASP A 699 19.49 18.09 19.98
CA ASP A 699 19.86 19.12 19.00
C ASP A 699 19.98 18.47 17.62
N ILE A 700 19.03 18.80 16.74
CA ILE A 700 19.19 19.12 15.30
C ILE A 700 17.76 19.25 14.76
N ASN A 701 17.16 20.41 15.04
CA ASN A 701 16.04 20.94 14.28
C ASN A 701 16.21 22.46 14.22
N GLY A 702 16.75 22.96 13.12
CA GLY A 702 16.86 24.39 12.90
C GLY A 702 17.75 24.80 11.74
N ILE A 703 17.27 24.64 10.50
CA ILE A 703 17.51 25.63 9.42
C ILE A 703 16.27 25.62 8.50
N TYR A 704 15.29 26.44 8.85
CA TYR A 704 14.36 27.08 7.91
C TYR A 704 14.37 28.57 8.27
N ASN A 705 15.08 29.39 7.48
CA ASN A 705 14.81 30.82 7.28
C ASN A 705 15.86 31.44 6.35
N LYS A 706 15.54 31.53 5.05
CA LYS A 706 16.06 32.60 4.17
C LYS A 706 14.98 33.02 3.18
N ARG A 707 14.39 34.20 3.41
CA ARG A 707 13.78 35.03 2.37
C ARG A 707 14.88 35.55 1.43
N PRO A 708 14.60 35.76 0.14
CA PRO A 708 15.29 36.76 -0.65
C PRO A 708 14.44 38.02 -0.82
N HIS A 709 15.09 39.16 -0.65
CA HIS A 709 14.59 40.49 -0.95
C HIS A 709 14.47 40.72 -2.47
N ARG A 710 13.54 41.61 -2.82
CA ARG A 710 13.35 42.27 -4.11
C ARG A 710 14.62 42.98 -4.63
N LEU A 711 14.86 42.88 -5.94
CA LEU A 711 15.43 43.89 -6.86
C LEU A 711 14.67 43.67 -8.19
N ALA A 712 13.79 44.56 -8.66
CA ALA A 712 14.07 45.77 -9.41
C ALA A 712 14.80 45.50 -10.74
N SER A 713 14.04 45.18 -11.80
CA SER A 713 14.14 45.62 -13.21
C SER A 713 13.10 44.88 -14.03
#